data_AF-A0A8C9TAE1-F1
#
_entry.id   AF-A0A8C9TAE1-F1
#
_cell.length_a   1.000
_cell.length_b   1.000
_cell.length_c   1.000
_cell.angle_alpha   90.00
_cell.angle_beta   90.00
_cell.angle_gamma   90.00
#
_symmetry.space_group_name_H-M   'P 1'
#
loop_
_entity.id
_entity.type
_entity.pdbx_description
1 polymer ?
#
loop_
_entity_poly.entity_id
_entity_poly.type
_entity_poly.pdbx_seq_one_letter_code
_entity_poly.pdbx_strand_id
1 'polypeptide(L)'
;LRRLIFAMQFLGRLVGTIASVSNLFSNPYRVKEVLLSEYSGGGHVQLKEEGRMVLYRNTPSQSWDCLLLCPETPGVALRLFQVASEEDALNWYPQYAFKLRPFYETAGWPLKVETVQTISDCLRNHPDWSSAHIAVETGLRYCLKHNYVVSQINCRDASGQTPLHLACERGDVSSVRELLEDCQASTSIKDHQGETPMHRAAKQDSVAVIQVLCSRACPGVNEQNNAGETPLHVACRLGRAEALKALLAGGARCDVMGSMGYPIHIAMKHNEKSCAETILTTDPSQLHVEDVKYGGTPLHWARSSEMSRMLLELGSSVNYLSKTGESPLHILTKKGRFEAAMVLLTHGADPNLRGEGGNTALHLAMKMDHIELIKALIVFGAEVEIPNDLGETPGLIAARTSKGSNRKVLLNMLCSVGAQRCTPPSPNIPPLITKRAPPPGIGFEDMVHVAAAFGAIAQGQTEVDGIRRVDRLLCLDGGGIKGLVLIQMLIALEKEAGRPIRELFDWISGTSTGGILALAIVHGKSMEYLRCLYFRMKDKVFRGSRPYESAPLEDFLKKEFGENTKMTDVRHPRVIVTSVLADRHPGELHLFRNYDPPLQTRDPPYASTATFTPLTIPQGWEDEDVLIVGYSGPPPSKNSRMVDDKDQCVWRAARSSGAAPTYFRPMGRFLDGGLLANNPTLDTMTEIHYYNKSLRAQGRGAEVQKLGVVVSLGTGKPPQVAVNSVDVFRPSNPLEIAKTIVGAKELGKMLIDCCTDSDGCVVDRSRAWCEMVDVSYHRLSPQLSSEVMLDEVNDAKLVDMLWETQMYLYERREHIQALAQQLLQG
;
A
#
# COMPACT_ATOMS: atom_id res chain seq x y z
N LEU A 1 38.90 6.23 43.37
CA LEU A 1 40.36 6.25 43.63
C LEU A 1 40.89 5.27 44.71
N ARG A 2 40.11 4.72 45.65
CA ARG A 2 40.61 3.66 46.58
C ARG A 2 40.57 2.22 46.04
N ARG A 3 39.99 1.97 44.87
CA ARG A 3 40.05 0.67 44.15
C ARG A 3 41.20 0.53 43.14
N LEU A 4 41.91 1.62 42.81
CA LEU A 4 43.04 1.55 41.87
C LEU A 4 44.39 1.24 42.54
N ILE A 5 44.53 1.55 43.84
CA ILE A 5 45.81 1.35 44.54
C ILE A 5 45.99 -0.09 45.04
N PHE A 6 44.90 -0.83 45.27
CA PHE A 6 44.98 -2.26 45.64
C PHE A 6 45.26 -3.19 44.45
N ALA A 7 44.95 -2.75 43.22
CA ALA A 7 45.23 -3.51 42.00
C ALA A 7 46.71 -3.46 41.59
N MET A 8 47.44 -2.38 41.89
CA MET A 8 48.84 -2.22 41.47
C MET A 8 49.87 -2.88 42.39
N GLN A 9 49.53 -3.25 43.63
CA GLN A 9 50.42 -4.02 44.51
C GLN A 9 50.27 -5.55 44.39
N PHE A 10 49.18 -6.04 43.78
CA PHE A 10 49.02 -7.48 43.50
C PHE A 10 49.70 -7.92 42.19
N LEU A 11 49.88 -6.98 41.25
CA LEU A 11 50.52 -7.22 39.95
C LEU A 11 52.06 -7.31 40.00
N GLY A 12 52.70 -6.89 41.11
CA GLY A 12 54.16 -6.94 41.26
C GLY A 12 54.72 -8.29 41.75
N ARG A 13 53.89 -9.20 42.29
CA ARG A 13 54.33 -10.52 42.80
C ARG A 13 53.90 -11.71 41.93
N LEU A 14 53.21 -11.46 40.82
CA LEU A 14 52.79 -12.49 39.87
C LEU A 14 53.64 -12.54 38.60
N VAL A 15 54.71 -11.76 38.49
CA VAL A 15 55.58 -11.74 37.29
C VAL A 15 56.63 -12.86 37.31
N GLY A 16 56.90 -13.46 38.47
CA GLY A 16 57.87 -14.56 38.63
C GLY A 16 57.33 -15.97 38.40
N THR A 17 56.01 -16.14 38.26
CA THR A 17 55.35 -17.47 38.23
C THR A 17 54.48 -17.70 36.99
N ILE A 18 54.51 -16.78 36.00
CA ILE A 18 53.73 -16.89 34.74
C ILE A 18 54.50 -17.64 33.63
N ALA A 19 55.83 -17.75 33.73
CA ALA A 19 56.63 -18.47 32.72
C ALA A 19 56.36 -19.99 32.71
N SER A 20 55.92 -20.59 33.83
CA SER A 20 55.62 -22.03 33.92
C SER A 20 54.14 -22.38 33.68
N VAL A 21 53.21 -21.43 33.82
CA VAL A 21 51.76 -21.67 33.66
C VAL A 21 51.27 -21.38 32.23
N SER A 22 52.04 -20.63 31.44
CA SER A 22 51.69 -20.31 30.04
C SER A 22 51.79 -21.51 29.07
N ASN A 23 52.44 -22.61 29.47
CA ASN A 23 52.52 -23.85 28.69
C ASN A 23 51.34 -24.81 28.94
N LEU A 24 50.57 -24.65 30.02
CA LEU A 24 49.45 -25.55 30.37
C LEU A 24 48.15 -25.24 29.60
N PHE A 25 48.05 -24.05 29.00
CA PHE A 25 46.86 -23.60 28.26
C PHE A 25 47.15 -23.11 26.83
N SER A 26 48.32 -23.44 26.28
CA SER A 26 48.62 -23.10 24.89
C SER A 26 47.90 -24.07 23.95
N ASN A 27 47.02 -23.55 23.09
CA ASN A 27 46.39 -24.32 22.01
C ASN A 27 47.46 -25.16 21.26
N PRO A 28 47.36 -26.49 21.27
CA PRO A 28 48.38 -27.39 20.69
C PRO A 28 48.56 -27.18 19.18
N TYR A 29 47.60 -26.54 18.51
CA TYR A 29 47.62 -26.28 17.06
C TYR A 29 47.88 -24.80 16.72
N ARG A 30 48.43 -24.04 17.68
CA ARG A 30 48.82 -22.65 17.43
C ARG A 30 50.13 -22.61 16.67
N VAL A 31 50.10 -21.99 15.49
CA VAL A 31 51.27 -21.74 14.65
C VAL A 31 52.20 -20.76 15.36
N LYS A 32 53.47 -21.15 15.53
CA LYS A 32 54.51 -20.31 16.14
C LYS A 32 55.78 -20.34 15.31
N GLU A 33 56.47 -19.21 15.25
CA GLU A 33 57.85 -19.17 14.77
C GLU A 33 58.76 -19.78 15.82
N VAL A 34 59.62 -20.71 15.41
CA VAL A 34 60.57 -21.41 16.28
C VAL A 34 61.93 -21.49 15.58
N LEU A 35 63.00 -21.46 16.36
CA LEU A 35 64.36 -21.55 15.83
C LEU A 35 64.73 -23.00 15.50
N LEU A 36 65.20 -23.25 14.28
CA LEU A 36 65.63 -24.57 13.81
C LEU A 36 66.78 -25.16 14.64
N SER A 37 67.60 -24.30 15.27
CA SER A 37 68.66 -24.73 16.18
C SER A 37 68.13 -25.48 17.41
N GLU A 38 66.90 -25.19 17.87
CA GLU A 38 66.26 -25.88 19.00
C GLU A 38 65.91 -27.34 18.67
N TYR A 39 65.72 -27.65 17.39
CA TYR A 39 65.40 -28.98 16.88
C TYR A 39 66.63 -29.75 16.38
N SER A 40 67.77 -29.06 16.20
CA SER A 40 69.03 -29.64 15.72
C SER A 40 69.90 -30.22 16.84
N GLY A 41 69.64 -29.85 18.09
CA GLY A 41 70.42 -30.31 19.25
C GLY A 41 69.55 -30.41 20.51
N GLY A 42 69.36 -31.64 21.01
CA GLY A 42 68.66 -31.94 22.26
C GLY A 42 67.27 -32.56 22.04
N GLY A 43 67.13 -33.86 22.37
CA GLY A 43 65.85 -34.54 22.59
C GLY A 43 64.87 -34.70 21.42
N HIS A 44 65.05 -34.03 20.28
CA HIS A 44 64.14 -34.09 19.15
C HIS A 44 64.64 -35.13 18.13
N VAL A 45 63.83 -36.17 17.87
CA VAL A 45 64.12 -37.21 16.87
C VAL A 45 63.24 -36.95 15.66
N GLN A 46 63.84 -36.72 14.49
CA GLN A 46 63.12 -36.61 13.23
C GLN A 46 62.49 -37.97 12.87
N LEU A 47 61.17 -37.98 12.67
CA LEU A 47 60.41 -39.19 12.35
C LEU A 47 60.09 -39.32 10.86
N LYS A 48 59.64 -38.21 10.23
CA LYS A 48 59.22 -38.17 8.82
C LYS A 48 59.52 -36.80 8.22
N GLU A 49 59.81 -36.77 6.93
CA GLU A 49 60.02 -35.56 6.14
C GLU A 49 59.35 -35.73 4.77
N GLU A 50 58.48 -34.79 4.42
CA GLU A 50 57.72 -34.77 3.17
C GLU A 50 57.71 -33.32 2.64
N GLY A 51 58.45 -33.08 1.55
CA GLY A 51 58.63 -31.74 1.01
C GLY A 51 59.32 -30.80 2.01
N ARG A 52 58.68 -29.67 2.35
CA ARG A 52 59.19 -28.72 3.36
C ARG A 52 58.68 -29.00 4.79
N MET A 53 58.02 -30.14 5.01
CA MET A 53 57.37 -30.45 6.28
C MET A 53 58.05 -31.61 7.03
N VAL A 54 58.45 -31.35 8.26
CA VAL A 54 59.18 -32.32 9.10
C VAL A 54 58.41 -32.60 10.38
N LEU A 55 58.27 -33.88 10.73
CA LEU A 55 57.69 -34.33 12.00
C LEU A 55 58.82 -34.73 12.96
N TYR A 56 58.87 -34.08 14.11
CA TYR A 56 59.80 -34.39 15.19
C TYR A 56 59.08 -35.02 16.38
N ARG A 57 59.73 -35.98 17.04
CA ARG A 57 59.37 -36.48 18.36
C ARG A 57 60.28 -35.86 19.40
N ASN A 58 59.72 -35.07 20.30
CA ASN A 58 60.42 -34.51 21.45
C ASN A 58 60.39 -35.54 22.59
N THR A 59 61.51 -36.23 22.82
CA THR A 59 61.64 -37.24 23.89
C THR A 59 61.54 -36.65 25.30
N PRO A 60 62.13 -35.47 25.61
CA PRO A 60 61.97 -34.81 26.91
C PRO A 60 60.53 -34.44 27.28
N SER A 61 59.73 -33.95 26.32
CA SER A 61 58.36 -33.48 26.59
C SER A 61 57.27 -34.48 26.20
N GLN A 62 57.63 -35.65 25.64
CA GLN A 62 56.70 -36.64 25.08
C GLN A 62 55.66 -36.00 24.15
N SER A 63 56.11 -35.11 23.26
CA SER A 63 55.25 -34.45 22.28
C SER A 63 55.77 -34.62 20.86
N TRP A 64 54.87 -34.48 19.89
CA TRP A 64 55.14 -34.54 18.47
C TRP A 64 54.91 -33.16 17.85
N ASP A 65 55.97 -32.61 17.29
CA ASP A 65 56.01 -31.28 16.71
C ASP A 65 56.08 -31.38 15.18
N CYS A 66 55.17 -30.71 14.49
CA CYS A 66 55.20 -30.61 13.03
C CYS A 66 55.69 -29.23 12.62
N LEU A 67 56.80 -29.18 11.88
CA LEU A 67 57.46 -27.96 11.43
C LEU A 67 57.34 -27.79 9.91
N LEU A 68 57.08 -26.56 9.48
CA LEU A 68 57.25 -26.11 8.11
C LEU A 68 58.57 -25.34 8.01
N LEU A 69 59.48 -25.82 7.16
CA LEU A 69 60.78 -25.19 6.89
C LEU A 69 60.60 -24.00 5.95
N CYS A 70 61.23 -22.86 6.31
CA CYS A 70 61.20 -21.61 5.54
C CYS A 70 62.59 -21.35 4.90
N PRO A 71 62.81 -21.68 3.62
CA PRO A 71 64.13 -21.60 2.98
C PRO A 71 64.73 -20.18 2.92
N GLU A 72 63.90 -19.15 2.92
CA GLU A 72 64.28 -17.75 2.76
C GLU A 72 64.80 -17.12 4.06
N THR A 73 64.46 -17.73 5.21
CA THR A 73 64.99 -17.38 6.54
C THR A 73 65.69 -18.59 7.15
N PRO A 74 66.91 -18.91 6.70
CA PRO A 74 67.65 -20.08 7.18
C PRO A 74 67.88 -19.96 8.69
N GLY A 75 67.16 -20.77 9.47
CA GLY A 75 67.20 -20.76 10.94
C GLY A 75 65.84 -20.58 11.64
N VAL A 76 64.78 -20.18 10.92
CA VAL A 76 63.42 -20.06 11.47
C VAL A 76 62.48 -21.06 10.76
N ALA A 77 61.69 -21.79 11.54
CA ALA A 77 60.64 -22.69 11.06
C ALA A 77 59.30 -22.32 11.70
N LEU A 78 58.20 -22.62 11.00
CA LEU A 78 56.85 -22.47 11.56
C LEU A 78 56.38 -23.78 12.14
N ARG A 79 56.20 -23.84 13.46
CA ARG A 79 55.60 -24.99 14.13
C ARG A 79 54.10 -24.95 13.97
N LEU A 80 53.53 -25.91 13.24
CA LEU A 80 52.11 -25.99 12.89
C LEU A 80 51.26 -26.57 14.01
N PHE A 81 51.77 -27.61 14.67
CA PHE A 81 51.16 -28.21 15.84
C PHE A 81 52.20 -28.86 16.75
N GLN A 82 51.84 -29.00 18.02
CA GLN A 82 52.53 -29.72 19.09
C GLN A 82 51.48 -30.56 19.83
N VAL A 83 51.43 -31.86 19.55
CA VAL A 83 50.43 -32.78 20.12
C VAL A 83 51.08 -33.81 21.04
N ALA A 84 50.35 -34.28 22.05
CA ALA A 84 50.86 -35.25 23.03
C ALA A 84 50.58 -36.72 22.67
N SER A 85 49.83 -36.98 21.58
CA SER A 85 49.49 -38.33 21.12
C SER A 85 50.19 -38.64 19.80
N GLU A 86 50.85 -39.80 19.73
CA GLU A 86 51.47 -40.31 18.51
C GLU A 86 50.44 -40.56 17.41
N GLU A 87 49.26 -41.07 17.78
CA GLU A 87 48.17 -41.38 16.85
C GLU A 87 47.64 -40.12 16.17
N ASP A 88 47.42 -39.05 16.93
CA ASP A 88 46.99 -37.74 16.39
C ASP A 88 48.05 -37.15 15.47
N ALA A 89 49.33 -37.22 15.87
CA ALA A 89 50.44 -36.71 15.07
C ALA A 89 50.56 -37.43 13.72
N LEU A 90 50.45 -38.76 13.73
CA LEU A 90 50.52 -39.58 12.52
C LEU A 90 49.26 -39.46 11.64
N ASN A 91 48.10 -39.13 12.21
CA ASN A 91 46.87 -38.86 11.47
C ASN A 91 46.88 -37.47 10.78
N TRP A 92 47.33 -36.43 11.49
CA TRP A 92 47.35 -35.06 10.97
C TRP A 92 48.52 -34.79 10.04
N TYR A 93 49.70 -35.36 10.30
CA TYR A 93 50.91 -35.06 9.52
C TYR A 93 50.75 -35.24 7.99
N PRO A 94 50.19 -36.36 7.48
CA PRO A 94 49.97 -36.52 6.04
C PRO A 94 49.00 -35.48 5.48
N GLN A 95 47.93 -35.16 6.20
CA GLN A 95 46.94 -34.17 5.75
C GLN A 95 47.56 -32.79 5.61
N TYR A 96 48.37 -32.37 6.59
CA TYR A 96 49.09 -31.10 6.52
C TYR A 96 50.15 -31.13 5.41
N ALA A 97 50.94 -32.20 5.29
CA ALA A 97 52.00 -32.35 4.28
C ALA A 97 51.49 -32.21 2.84
N PHE A 98 50.39 -32.89 2.51
CA PHE A 98 49.82 -32.84 1.16
C PHE A 98 49.01 -31.57 0.91
N LYS A 99 48.22 -31.11 1.89
CA LYS A 99 47.29 -30.00 1.66
C LYS A 99 47.96 -28.62 1.74
N LEU A 100 49.02 -28.45 2.54
CA LEU A 100 49.78 -27.18 2.63
C LEU A 100 50.73 -26.95 1.45
N ARG A 101 51.11 -28.01 0.74
CA ARG A 101 52.09 -27.96 -0.35
C ARG A 101 51.86 -26.84 -1.38
N PRO A 102 50.66 -26.68 -1.95
CA PRO A 102 50.43 -25.62 -2.94
C PRO A 102 50.61 -24.20 -2.39
N PHE A 103 50.39 -24.01 -1.08
CA PHE A 103 50.41 -22.70 -0.46
C PHE A 103 51.83 -22.16 -0.30
N TYR A 104 52.78 -23.01 0.09
CA TYR A 104 54.18 -22.60 0.26
C TYR A 104 55.02 -22.69 -1.02
N GLU A 105 54.59 -23.48 -2.02
CA GLU A 105 55.24 -23.53 -3.34
C GLU A 105 54.87 -22.32 -4.21
N THR A 106 53.67 -21.76 -4.03
CA THR A 106 53.14 -20.66 -4.86
C THR A 106 53.23 -19.28 -4.20
N ALA A 107 53.35 -19.21 -2.87
CA ALA A 107 53.44 -17.93 -2.17
C ALA A 107 54.74 -17.19 -2.50
N GLY A 108 54.62 -15.89 -2.79
CA GLY A 108 55.75 -14.96 -2.71
C GLY A 108 56.13 -14.83 -1.24
N TRP A 109 57.28 -15.38 -0.86
CA TRP A 109 57.74 -15.42 0.52
C TRP A 109 58.02 -14.03 1.11
N PRO A 110 57.86 -13.84 2.44
CA PRO A 110 57.56 -14.86 3.46
C PRO A 110 56.06 -15.08 3.74
N LEU A 111 55.66 -16.33 3.99
CA LEU A 111 54.32 -16.69 4.48
C LEU A 111 54.12 -16.17 5.91
N LYS A 112 53.12 -15.31 6.12
CA LYS A 112 52.80 -14.79 7.45
C LYS A 112 52.26 -15.92 8.35
N VAL A 113 52.64 -15.91 9.63
CA VAL A 113 52.14 -16.83 10.67
C VAL A 113 50.61 -16.87 10.70
N GLU A 114 49.96 -15.71 10.53
CA GLU A 114 48.50 -15.57 10.50
C GLU A 114 47.86 -16.32 9.33
N THR A 115 48.47 -16.28 8.15
CA THR A 115 48.00 -17.01 6.96
C THR A 115 48.15 -18.51 7.13
N VAL A 116 49.25 -18.97 7.73
CA VAL A 116 49.45 -20.39 8.01
C VAL A 116 48.53 -20.87 9.14
N GLN A 117 48.24 -20.03 10.14
CA GLN A 117 47.26 -20.32 11.19
C GLN A 117 45.86 -20.48 10.59
N THR A 118 45.42 -19.57 9.73
CA THR A 118 44.10 -19.65 9.10
C THR A 118 43.97 -20.90 8.22
N ILE A 119 45.00 -21.27 7.45
CA ILE A 119 45.01 -22.54 6.71
C ILE A 119 44.94 -23.76 7.67
N SER A 120 45.75 -23.74 8.73
CA SER A 120 45.77 -24.79 9.77
C SER A 120 44.40 -24.94 10.45
N ASP A 121 43.71 -23.83 10.70
CA ASP A 121 42.37 -23.83 11.28
C ASP A 121 41.33 -24.40 10.31
N CYS A 122 41.41 -24.04 9.01
CA CYS A 122 40.55 -24.62 7.97
C CYS A 122 40.73 -26.14 7.85
N LEU A 123 41.98 -26.62 7.86
CA LEU A 123 42.31 -28.04 7.79
C LEU A 123 41.70 -28.86 8.94
N ARG A 124 41.67 -28.27 10.14
CA ARG A 124 41.14 -28.94 11.33
C ARG A 124 39.62 -28.89 11.40
N ASN A 125 39.03 -27.76 11.03
CA ASN A 125 37.58 -27.59 11.04
C ASN A 125 36.90 -28.41 9.93
N HIS A 126 37.59 -28.60 8.80
CA HIS A 126 37.09 -29.31 7.62
C HIS A 126 38.13 -30.29 7.06
N PRO A 127 38.30 -31.47 7.69
CA PRO A 127 39.31 -32.46 7.27
C PRO A 127 39.04 -33.07 5.89
N ASP A 128 37.81 -32.98 5.39
CA ASP A 128 37.34 -33.42 4.08
C ASP A 128 37.64 -32.42 2.94
N TRP A 129 37.97 -31.18 3.27
CA TRP A 129 38.24 -30.15 2.26
C TRP A 129 39.53 -30.40 1.47
N SER A 130 39.44 -30.22 0.14
CA SER A 130 40.61 -30.24 -0.74
C SER A 130 41.44 -28.95 -0.62
N SER A 131 42.67 -28.94 -1.14
CA SER A 131 43.50 -27.71 -1.15
C SER A 131 42.83 -26.57 -1.92
N ALA A 132 41.96 -26.89 -2.88
CA ALA A 132 41.17 -25.91 -3.63
C ALA A 132 40.08 -25.23 -2.76
N HIS A 133 39.38 -25.99 -1.91
CA HIS A 133 38.42 -25.41 -0.95
C HIS A 133 39.11 -24.46 0.02
N ILE A 134 40.26 -24.88 0.55
CA ILE A 134 41.07 -24.09 1.48
C ILE A 134 41.59 -22.81 0.80
N ALA A 135 42.02 -22.89 -0.46
CA ALA A 135 42.48 -21.71 -1.20
C ALA A 135 41.37 -20.66 -1.37
N VAL A 136 40.13 -21.10 -1.63
CA VAL A 136 38.95 -20.23 -1.70
C VAL A 136 38.57 -19.69 -0.32
N GLU A 137 38.58 -20.52 0.73
CA GLU A 137 38.23 -20.07 2.10
C GLU A 137 39.25 -19.05 2.64
N THR A 138 40.53 -19.22 2.32
CA THR A 138 41.57 -18.32 2.78
C THR A 138 41.76 -17.10 1.88
N GLY A 139 41.08 -17.04 0.73
CA GLY A 139 41.22 -15.96 -0.26
C GLY A 139 42.59 -15.94 -0.97
N LEU A 140 43.33 -17.05 -0.90
CA LEU A 140 44.68 -17.21 -1.48
C LEU A 140 44.57 -17.59 -2.96
N ARG A 141 44.06 -16.64 -3.73
CA ARG A 141 43.76 -16.72 -5.16
C ARG A 141 44.94 -17.19 -6.02
N TYR A 142 46.14 -16.71 -5.73
CA TYR A 142 47.36 -17.11 -6.45
C TYR A 142 47.63 -18.62 -6.40
N CYS A 143 47.21 -19.32 -5.34
CA CYS A 143 47.38 -20.78 -5.21
C CYS A 143 46.47 -21.58 -6.16
N LEU A 144 45.40 -20.98 -6.68
CA LEU A 144 44.47 -21.66 -7.60
C LEU A 144 45.15 -22.08 -8.91
N LYS A 145 46.25 -21.40 -9.29
CA LYS A 145 47.04 -21.70 -10.50
C LYS A 145 48.00 -22.88 -10.33
N HIS A 146 48.16 -23.38 -9.11
CA HIS A 146 49.05 -24.50 -8.83
C HIS A 146 48.48 -25.81 -9.41
N ASN A 147 49.28 -26.57 -10.16
CA ASN A 147 48.84 -27.81 -10.84
C ASN A 147 48.09 -28.78 -9.92
N TYR A 148 48.55 -28.93 -8.67
CA TYR A 148 47.87 -29.79 -7.69
C TYR A 148 46.49 -29.25 -7.29
N VAL A 149 46.33 -27.93 -7.16
CA VAL A 149 45.03 -27.31 -6.81
C VAL A 149 44.06 -27.39 -7.98
N VAL A 150 44.54 -27.15 -9.21
CA VAL A 150 43.75 -27.31 -10.44
C VAL A 150 43.23 -28.75 -10.57
N SER A 151 44.03 -29.76 -10.21
CA SER A 151 43.58 -31.17 -10.23
C SER A 151 42.43 -31.46 -9.26
N GLN A 152 42.24 -30.60 -8.24
CA GLN A 152 41.23 -30.74 -7.19
C GLN A 152 40.08 -29.72 -7.31
N ILE A 153 40.01 -28.97 -8.40
CA ILE A 153 39.05 -27.86 -8.57
C ILE A 153 37.59 -28.30 -8.61
N ASN A 154 37.35 -29.57 -8.94
CA ASN A 154 36.03 -30.19 -9.00
C ASN A 154 35.81 -31.24 -7.88
N CYS A 155 36.73 -31.33 -6.91
CA CYS A 155 36.55 -32.22 -5.76
C CYS A 155 35.32 -31.80 -4.95
N ARG A 156 34.69 -32.79 -4.31
CA ARG A 156 33.53 -32.59 -3.46
C ARG A 156 33.91 -32.75 -1.99
N ASP A 157 33.43 -31.85 -1.15
CA ASP A 157 33.50 -31.97 0.30
C ASP A 157 32.44 -32.96 0.84
N ALA A 158 32.35 -33.11 2.16
CA ALA A 158 31.39 -34.00 2.84
C ALA A 158 29.91 -33.62 2.60
N SER A 159 29.64 -32.38 2.19
CA SER A 159 28.31 -31.91 1.81
C SER A 159 28.05 -31.99 0.29
N GLY A 160 29.05 -32.45 -0.48
CA GLY A 160 29.00 -32.53 -1.93
C GLY A 160 29.36 -31.21 -2.64
N GLN A 161 29.78 -30.19 -1.90
CA GLN A 161 30.14 -28.88 -2.43
C GLN A 161 31.50 -28.93 -3.14
N THR A 162 31.64 -28.11 -4.18
CA THR A 162 32.93 -27.86 -4.84
C THR A 162 33.51 -26.52 -4.39
N PRO A 163 34.81 -26.26 -4.63
CA PRO A 163 35.42 -24.95 -4.35
C PRO A 163 34.66 -23.79 -5.00
N LEU A 164 34.05 -24.02 -6.17
CA LEU A 164 33.20 -23.03 -6.84
C LEU A 164 31.89 -22.75 -6.09
N HIS A 165 31.27 -23.76 -5.45
CA HIS A 165 30.11 -23.53 -4.57
C HIS A 165 30.48 -22.61 -3.41
N LEU A 166 31.62 -22.89 -2.76
CA LEU A 166 32.12 -22.10 -1.64
C LEU A 166 32.45 -20.65 -2.07
N ALA A 167 33.08 -20.47 -3.24
CA ALA A 167 33.38 -19.14 -3.78
C ALA A 167 32.10 -18.32 -4.04
N CYS A 168 31.06 -18.98 -4.58
CA CYS A 168 29.76 -18.36 -4.81
C CYS A 168 29.02 -18.05 -3.50
N GLU A 169 29.11 -18.94 -2.51
CA GLU A 169 28.51 -18.75 -1.19
C GLU A 169 29.15 -17.59 -0.42
N ARG A 170 30.45 -17.34 -0.58
CA ARG A 170 31.13 -16.20 0.05
C ARG A 170 30.96 -14.89 -0.71
N GLY A 171 30.49 -14.95 -1.95
CA GLY A 171 30.37 -13.76 -2.81
C GLY A 171 31.72 -13.25 -3.34
N ASP A 172 32.78 -14.08 -3.32
CA ASP A 172 34.11 -13.68 -3.79
C ASP A 172 34.19 -13.72 -5.32
N VAL A 173 33.84 -12.59 -5.94
CA VAL A 173 33.84 -12.39 -7.40
C VAL A 173 35.20 -12.70 -8.01
N SER A 174 36.30 -12.39 -7.31
CA SER A 174 37.65 -12.58 -7.85
C SER A 174 38.00 -14.06 -7.91
N SER A 175 37.74 -14.79 -6.83
CA SER A 175 37.92 -16.25 -6.83
C SER A 175 37.00 -16.93 -7.83
N VAL A 176 35.73 -16.51 -7.94
CA VAL A 176 34.81 -17.06 -8.96
C VAL A 176 35.34 -16.82 -10.38
N ARG A 177 35.86 -15.62 -10.67
CA ARG A 177 36.44 -15.31 -11.97
C ARG A 177 37.65 -16.19 -12.28
N GLU A 178 38.60 -16.30 -11.36
CA GLU A 178 39.81 -17.10 -11.56
C GLU A 178 39.50 -18.60 -11.69
N LEU A 179 38.55 -19.12 -10.90
CA LEU A 179 38.10 -20.51 -11.00
C LEU A 179 37.47 -20.84 -12.36
N LEU A 180 36.74 -19.89 -12.95
CA LEU A 180 36.05 -20.09 -14.22
C LEU A 180 36.94 -19.79 -15.42
N GLU A 181 37.64 -18.65 -15.43
CA GLU A 181 38.45 -18.18 -16.55
C GLU A 181 39.75 -18.96 -16.68
N ASP A 182 40.51 -19.09 -15.58
CA ASP A 182 41.85 -19.69 -15.58
C ASP A 182 41.82 -21.20 -15.31
N CYS A 183 40.97 -21.68 -14.39
CA CYS A 183 40.98 -23.08 -13.93
C CYS A 183 39.93 -23.98 -14.59
N GLN A 184 39.02 -23.41 -15.41
CA GLN A 184 37.93 -24.14 -16.09
C GLN A 184 37.08 -25.03 -15.15
N ALA A 185 36.75 -24.54 -13.95
CA ALA A 185 35.91 -25.26 -12.99
C ALA A 185 34.52 -25.58 -13.57
N SER A 186 33.98 -26.76 -13.25
CA SER A 186 32.67 -27.20 -13.74
C SER A 186 31.53 -26.52 -12.98
N THR A 187 30.59 -25.94 -13.72
CA THR A 187 29.42 -25.24 -13.18
C THR A 187 28.18 -26.12 -13.03
N SER A 188 28.25 -27.38 -13.47
CA SER A 188 27.13 -28.33 -13.50
C SER A 188 27.08 -29.29 -12.31
N ILE A 189 28.12 -29.32 -11.48
CA ILE A 189 28.21 -30.22 -10.33
C ILE A 189 27.18 -29.79 -9.29
N LYS A 190 26.38 -30.75 -8.81
CA LYS A 190 25.37 -30.53 -7.76
C LYS A 190 25.89 -30.98 -6.38
N ASP A 191 25.52 -30.30 -5.31
CA ASP A 191 25.78 -30.77 -3.94
C ASP A 191 24.77 -31.85 -3.49
N HIS A 192 24.82 -32.30 -2.23
CA HIS A 192 23.88 -33.29 -1.70
C HIS A 192 22.42 -32.81 -1.65
N GLN A 193 22.18 -31.50 -1.67
CA GLN A 193 20.84 -30.91 -1.78
C GLN A 193 20.40 -30.73 -3.24
N GLY A 194 21.23 -31.13 -4.21
CA GLY A 194 20.98 -30.94 -5.63
C GLY A 194 21.24 -29.51 -6.11
N GLU A 195 21.83 -28.65 -5.28
CA GLU A 195 22.10 -27.26 -5.62
C GLU A 195 23.35 -27.14 -6.50
N THR A 196 23.27 -26.27 -7.51
CA THR A 196 24.42 -25.87 -8.35
C THR A 196 25.12 -24.65 -7.75
N PRO A 197 26.33 -24.27 -8.22
CA PRO A 197 26.97 -23.02 -7.80
C PRO A 197 26.09 -21.80 -8.03
N MET A 198 25.22 -21.83 -9.05
CA MET A 198 24.25 -20.80 -9.34
C MET A 198 23.20 -20.64 -8.23
N HIS A 199 22.75 -21.75 -7.61
CA HIS A 199 21.84 -21.68 -6.46
C HIS A 199 22.50 -21.02 -5.26
N ARG A 200 23.78 -21.32 -5.01
CA ARG A 200 24.57 -20.70 -3.93
C ARG A 200 24.76 -19.21 -4.17
N ALA A 201 25.08 -18.82 -5.41
CA ALA A 201 25.14 -17.42 -5.80
C ALA A 201 23.79 -16.70 -5.61
N ALA A 202 22.67 -17.34 -5.95
CA ALA A 202 21.33 -16.78 -5.79
C ALA A 202 20.88 -16.60 -4.32
N LYS A 203 21.49 -17.33 -3.38
CA LYS A 203 21.29 -17.09 -1.93
C LYS A 203 21.90 -15.76 -1.49
N GLN A 204 22.95 -15.33 -2.19
CA GLN A 204 23.60 -14.05 -1.98
C GLN A 204 22.96 -12.96 -2.84
N ASP A 205 23.09 -11.71 -2.41
CA ASP A 205 22.61 -10.55 -3.18
C ASP A 205 23.72 -9.97 -4.10
N SER A 206 24.73 -10.78 -4.41
CA SER A 206 25.90 -10.37 -5.19
C SER A 206 25.64 -10.52 -6.70
N VAL A 207 25.22 -9.42 -7.33
CA VAL A 207 25.01 -9.31 -8.78
C VAL A 207 26.25 -9.72 -9.57
N ALA A 208 27.43 -9.31 -9.12
CA ALA A 208 28.68 -9.53 -9.83
C ALA A 208 29.03 -11.02 -9.97
N VAL A 209 28.80 -11.83 -8.93
CA VAL A 209 29.02 -13.29 -9.02
C VAL A 209 28.07 -13.91 -10.05
N ILE A 210 26.80 -13.50 -10.04
CA ILE A 210 25.79 -14.03 -10.96
C ILE A 210 26.12 -13.66 -12.41
N GLN A 211 26.51 -12.41 -12.66
CA GLN A 211 26.93 -11.96 -14.00
C GLN A 211 28.14 -12.72 -14.53
N VAL A 212 29.15 -12.98 -13.68
CA VAL A 212 30.32 -13.77 -14.05
C VAL A 212 29.91 -15.20 -14.41
N LEU A 213 29.03 -15.84 -13.63
CA LEU A 213 28.50 -17.17 -13.96
C LEU A 213 27.70 -17.16 -15.27
N CYS A 214 26.82 -16.19 -15.49
CA CYS A 214 26.01 -16.08 -16.70
C CYS A 214 26.85 -15.82 -17.96
N SER A 215 28.01 -15.16 -17.84
CA SER A 215 28.90 -14.86 -18.98
C SER A 215 29.39 -16.11 -19.74
N ARG A 216 29.37 -17.29 -19.10
CA ARG A 216 29.81 -18.57 -19.68
C ARG A 216 28.67 -19.52 -20.06
N ALA A 217 27.46 -19.01 -20.29
CA ALA A 217 26.28 -19.81 -20.64
C ALA A 217 26.11 -21.01 -19.69
N CYS A 218 26.02 -20.73 -18.39
CA CYS A 218 25.87 -21.77 -17.38
C CYS A 218 24.54 -22.53 -17.56
N PRO A 219 24.55 -23.86 -17.76
CA PRO A 219 23.32 -24.65 -17.85
C PRO A 219 22.51 -24.62 -16.54
N GLY A 220 23.19 -24.37 -15.42
CA GLY A 220 22.62 -24.34 -14.07
C GLY A 220 21.63 -23.21 -13.76
N VAL A 221 21.38 -22.26 -14.68
CA VAL A 221 20.48 -21.11 -14.45
C VAL A 221 19.02 -21.55 -14.29
N ASN A 222 18.61 -22.63 -14.97
CA ASN A 222 17.25 -23.17 -14.93
C ASN A 222 17.17 -24.58 -14.32
N GLU A 223 18.28 -25.08 -13.78
CA GLU A 223 18.33 -26.39 -13.12
C GLU A 223 17.58 -26.37 -11.81
N GLN A 224 16.92 -27.47 -11.47
CA GLN A 224 16.22 -27.64 -10.21
C GLN A 224 17.08 -28.42 -9.20
N ASN A 225 17.01 -27.98 -7.94
CA ASN A 225 17.54 -28.72 -6.79
C ASN A 225 16.59 -29.86 -6.34
N ASN A 226 16.95 -30.59 -5.28
CA ASN A 226 16.12 -31.70 -4.78
C ASN A 226 14.75 -31.25 -4.23
N ALA A 227 14.58 -29.97 -3.93
CA ALA A 227 13.30 -29.37 -3.55
C ALA A 227 12.47 -28.89 -4.76
N GLY A 228 12.96 -29.08 -5.99
CA GLY A 228 12.33 -28.59 -7.22
C GLY A 228 12.48 -27.07 -7.40
N GLU A 229 13.35 -26.40 -6.65
CA GLU A 229 13.59 -24.96 -6.77
C GLU A 229 14.68 -24.70 -7.82
N THR A 230 14.48 -23.73 -8.70
CA THR A 230 15.55 -23.14 -9.53
C THR A 230 16.27 -22.03 -8.76
N PRO A 231 17.43 -21.52 -9.22
CA PRO A 231 18.06 -20.35 -8.61
C PRO A 231 17.11 -19.15 -8.48
N LEU A 232 16.22 -18.95 -9.45
CA LEU A 232 15.21 -17.90 -9.43
C LEU A 232 14.21 -18.09 -8.27
N HIS A 233 13.74 -19.32 -8.04
CA HIS A 233 12.89 -19.66 -6.89
C HIS A 233 13.58 -19.38 -5.54
N VAL A 234 14.87 -19.72 -5.43
CA VAL A 234 15.66 -19.46 -4.21
C VAL A 234 15.79 -17.96 -3.95
N ALA A 235 16.06 -17.16 -4.99
CA ALA A 235 16.12 -15.70 -4.89
C ALA A 235 14.77 -15.11 -4.44
N CYS A 236 13.65 -15.57 -5.01
CA CYS A 236 12.30 -15.16 -4.60
C CYS A 236 11.99 -15.53 -3.15
N ARG A 237 12.41 -16.71 -2.68
CA ARG A 237 12.15 -17.18 -1.31
C ARG A 237 12.92 -16.37 -0.26
N LEU A 238 14.11 -15.89 -0.63
CA LEU A 238 15.02 -15.15 0.26
C LEU A 238 14.93 -13.62 0.09
N GLY A 239 14.08 -13.12 -0.82
CA GLY A 239 13.91 -11.69 -1.06
C GLY A 239 15.13 -11.02 -1.73
N ARG A 240 15.94 -11.76 -2.49
CA ARG A 240 17.15 -11.23 -3.15
C ARG A 240 16.81 -10.59 -4.50
N ALA A 241 16.31 -9.35 -4.46
CA ALA A 241 15.81 -8.66 -5.64
C ALA A 241 16.92 -8.36 -6.67
N GLU A 242 18.12 -7.98 -6.23
CA GLU A 242 19.23 -7.68 -7.15
C GLU A 242 19.80 -8.96 -7.77
N ALA A 243 19.92 -10.03 -6.99
CA ALA A 243 20.25 -11.35 -7.53
C ALA A 243 19.23 -11.82 -8.57
N LEU A 244 17.94 -11.60 -8.30
CA LEU A 244 16.86 -11.96 -9.21
C LEU A 244 16.93 -11.18 -10.54
N LYS A 245 17.20 -9.86 -10.50
CA LYS A 245 17.46 -9.06 -11.71
C LYS A 245 18.61 -9.63 -12.54
N ALA A 246 19.71 -9.98 -11.88
CA ALA A 246 20.89 -10.54 -12.52
C ALA A 246 20.61 -11.90 -13.17
N LEU A 247 19.85 -12.77 -12.48
CA LEU A 247 19.44 -14.07 -13.02
C LEU A 247 18.56 -13.93 -14.25
N LEU A 248 17.57 -13.02 -14.23
CA LEU A 248 16.69 -12.75 -15.36
C LEU A 248 17.47 -12.20 -16.57
N ALA A 249 18.38 -11.25 -16.34
CA ALA A 249 19.29 -10.74 -17.38
C ALA A 249 20.21 -11.83 -17.93
N GLY A 250 20.54 -12.83 -17.11
CA GLY A 250 21.34 -14.00 -17.45
C GLY A 250 20.61 -15.16 -18.13
N GLY A 251 19.33 -14.97 -18.51
CA GLY A 251 18.54 -15.99 -19.21
C GLY A 251 17.77 -16.97 -18.31
N ALA A 252 17.54 -16.61 -17.04
CA ALA A 252 16.62 -17.37 -16.19
C ALA A 252 15.19 -17.26 -16.69
N ARG A 253 14.50 -18.39 -16.80
CA ARG A 253 13.13 -18.43 -17.28
C ARG A 253 12.14 -18.43 -16.12
N CYS A 254 11.11 -17.60 -16.24
CA CYS A 254 10.00 -17.51 -15.28
C CYS A 254 8.97 -18.64 -15.45
N ASP A 255 9.01 -19.36 -16.58
CA ASP A 255 8.08 -20.45 -16.94
C ASP A 255 8.46 -21.82 -16.34
N VAL A 256 9.58 -21.91 -15.60
CA VAL A 256 9.99 -23.15 -14.97
C VAL A 256 9.19 -23.34 -13.69
N MET A 257 8.42 -24.41 -13.64
CA MET A 257 7.57 -24.75 -12.50
C MET A 257 8.36 -25.49 -11.42
N GLY A 258 8.41 -24.93 -10.21
CA GLY A 258 8.94 -25.60 -9.03
C GLY A 258 7.89 -26.41 -8.27
N SER A 259 8.30 -26.99 -7.13
CA SER A 259 7.42 -27.79 -6.26
C SER A 259 6.23 -27.00 -5.68
N MET A 260 6.39 -25.68 -5.51
CA MET A 260 5.38 -24.77 -4.97
C MET A 260 4.82 -23.81 -6.03
N GLY A 261 4.91 -24.18 -7.32
CA GLY A 261 4.49 -23.36 -8.45
C GLY A 261 5.64 -22.55 -9.05
N TYR A 262 5.28 -21.52 -9.82
CA TYR A 262 6.24 -20.64 -10.51
C TYR A 262 6.96 -19.67 -9.54
N PRO A 263 8.10 -19.07 -9.94
CA PRO A 263 8.86 -18.13 -9.10
C PRO A 263 8.00 -16.99 -8.53
N ILE A 264 7.07 -16.45 -9.33
CA ILE A 264 6.15 -15.41 -8.87
C ILE A 264 5.29 -15.88 -7.68
N HIS A 265 4.78 -17.12 -7.69
CA HIS A 265 3.99 -17.66 -6.59
C HIS A 265 4.81 -17.78 -5.30
N ILE A 266 6.10 -18.09 -5.40
CA ILE A 266 7.00 -18.09 -4.23
C ILE A 266 7.20 -16.68 -3.70
N ALA A 267 7.46 -15.70 -4.57
CA ALA A 267 7.57 -14.30 -4.17
C ALA A 267 6.30 -13.81 -3.45
N MET A 268 5.12 -14.17 -3.98
CA MET A 268 3.82 -13.86 -3.37
C MET A 268 3.64 -14.53 -2.01
N LYS A 269 4.00 -15.81 -1.89
CA LYS A 269 3.90 -16.60 -0.66
C LYS A 269 4.78 -16.02 0.47
N HIS A 270 5.98 -15.56 0.13
CA HIS A 270 6.95 -14.98 1.06
C HIS A 270 6.79 -13.47 1.27
N ASN A 271 5.82 -12.83 0.61
CA ASN A 271 5.55 -11.39 0.68
C ASN A 271 6.70 -10.51 0.13
N GLU A 272 7.43 -11.01 -0.87
CA GLU A 272 8.57 -10.33 -1.46
C GLU A 272 8.15 -9.44 -2.64
N LYS A 273 7.65 -8.23 -2.32
CA LYS A 273 7.13 -7.28 -3.31
C LYS A 273 8.17 -6.95 -4.40
N SER A 274 9.41 -6.63 -4.02
CA SER A 274 10.44 -6.21 -4.98
C SER A 274 10.80 -7.32 -5.97
N CYS A 275 10.80 -8.59 -5.52
CA CYS A 275 10.98 -9.74 -6.39
C CYS A 275 9.80 -9.90 -7.36
N ALA A 276 8.57 -9.81 -6.86
CA ALA A 276 7.37 -9.92 -7.69
C ALA A 276 7.30 -8.80 -8.76
N GLU A 277 7.60 -7.56 -8.38
CA GLU A 277 7.65 -6.40 -9.28
C GLU A 277 8.71 -6.58 -10.38
N THR A 278 9.90 -7.07 -10.01
CA THR A 278 10.97 -7.32 -10.98
C THR A 278 10.60 -8.43 -11.98
N ILE A 279 9.99 -9.52 -11.50
CA ILE A 279 9.48 -10.59 -12.38
C ILE A 279 8.48 -10.04 -13.37
N LEU A 280 7.48 -9.27 -12.90
CA LEU A 280 6.42 -8.75 -13.73
C LEU A 280 6.89 -7.68 -14.72
N THR A 281 7.91 -6.90 -14.35
CA THR A 281 8.54 -5.92 -15.25
C THR A 281 9.28 -6.61 -16.39
N THR A 282 9.88 -7.77 -16.11
CA THR A 282 10.66 -8.52 -17.11
C THR A 282 9.77 -9.41 -17.97
N ASP A 283 8.80 -10.09 -17.35
CA ASP A 283 7.85 -10.98 -18.01
C ASP A 283 6.42 -10.69 -17.51
N PRO A 284 5.70 -9.79 -18.22
CA PRO A 284 4.31 -9.45 -17.88
C PRO A 284 3.35 -10.64 -17.95
N SER A 285 3.70 -11.72 -18.66
CA SER A 285 2.83 -12.90 -18.77
C SER A 285 2.61 -13.59 -17.42
N GLN A 286 3.55 -13.43 -16.47
CA GLN A 286 3.48 -13.99 -15.12
C GLN A 286 2.29 -13.45 -14.31
N LEU A 287 1.69 -12.33 -14.70
CA LEU A 287 0.54 -11.72 -14.03
C LEU A 287 -0.70 -12.62 -14.02
N HIS A 288 -0.84 -13.48 -15.05
CA HIS A 288 -2.02 -14.32 -15.28
C HIS A 288 -1.75 -15.80 -15.09
N VAL A 289 -0.53 -16.17 -14.65
CA VAL A 289 -0.17 -17.57 -14.46
C VAL A 289 -0.92 -18.15 -13.26
N GLU A 290 -1.51 -19.31 -13.45
CA GLU A 290 -2.25 -20.01 -12.41
C GLU A 290 -1.35 -20.95 -11.60
N ASP A 291 -1.57 -20.98 -10.29
CA ASP A 291 -1.04 -22.06 -9.45
C ASP A 291 -1.65 -23.41 -9.84
N VAL A 292 -0.82 -24.46 -9.86
CA VAL A 292 -1.21 -25.83 -10.23
C VAL A 292 -2.29 -26.37 -9.29
N LYS A 293 -2.16 -26.10 -7.99
CA LYS A 293 -2.99 -26.75 -6.97
C LYS A 293 -4.40 -26.20 -6.91
N TYR A 294 -4.54 -24.88 -6.99
CA TYR A 294 -5.83 -24.21 -6.81
C TYR A 294 -6.30 -23.45 -8.05
N GLY A 295 -5.46 -23.27 -9.07
CA GLY A 295 -5.77 -22.45 -10.24
C GLY A 295 -5.83 -20.95 -9.95
N GLY A 296 -5.22 -20.49 -8.86
CA GLY A 296 -5.26 -19.08 -8.46
C GLY A 296 -4.13 -18.28 -9.13
N THR A 297 -4.45 -17.09 -9.66
CA THR A 297 -3.48 -16.09 -10.14
C THR A 297 -2.64 -15.53 -8.99
N PRO A 298 -1.53 -14.80 -9.23
CA PRO A 298 -0.75 -14.18 -8.18
C PRO A 298 -1.60 -13.35 -7.21
N LEU A 299 -2.61 -12.63 -7.71
CA LEU A 299 -3.51 -11.80 -6.91
C LEU A 299 -4.25 -12.59 -5.81
N HIS A 300 -4.57 -13.87 -6.04
CA HIS A 300 -5.20 -14.73 -5.01
C HIS A 300 -4.32 -14.91 -3.78
N TRP A 301 -2.99 -14.83 -3.95
CA TRP A 301 -2.02 -15.12 -2.92
C TRP A 301 -1.45 -13.87 -2.25
N ALA A 302 -1.83 -12.67 -2.72
CA ALA A 302 -1.33 -11.38 -2.24
C ALA A 302 -1.51 -11.20 -0.73
N ARG A 303 -0.41 -10.91 -0.02
CA ARG A 303 -0.40 -10.85 1.45
C ARG A 303 -0.55 -9.44 2.01
N SER A 304 -0.08 -8.43 1.28
CA SER A 304 -0.16 -7.02 1.68
C SER A 304 -1.02 -6.18 0.73
N SER A 305 -1.43 -5.00 1.20
CA SER A 305 -2.16 -4.02 0.40
C SER A 305 -1.29 -3.44 -0.71
N GLU A 306 0.01 -3.22 -0.49
CA GLU A 306 0.92 -2.70 -1.52
C GLU A 306 1.14 -3.72 -2.63
N MET A 307 1.24 -5.01 -2.29
CA MET A 307 1.37 -6.09 -3.27
C MET A 307 0.09 -6.24 -4.09
N SER A 308 -1.07 -6.18 -3.44
CA SER A 308 -2.37 -6.20 -4.13
C SER A 308 -2.52 -5.01 -5.07
N ARG A 309 -2.14 -3.81 -4.63
CA ARG A 309 -2.19 -2.58 -5.43
C ARG A 309 -1.29 -2.66 -6.65
N MET A 310 -0.05 -3.09 -6.48
CA MET A 310 0.90 -3.26 -7.59
C MET A 310 0.33 -4.19 -8.68
N LEU A 311 -0.25 -5.33 -8.30
CA LEU A 311 -0.83 -6.26 -9.27
C LEU A 311 -2.03 -5.68 -10.00
N LEU A 312 -2.89 -4.93 -9.31
CA LEU A 312 -4.07 -4.29 -9.90
C LEU A 312 -3.68 -3.14 -10.84
N GLU A 313 -2.68 -2.34 -10.47
CA GLU A 313 -2.14 -1.26 -11.31
C GLU A 313 -1.49 -1.82 -12.59
N LEU A 314 -0.93 -3.03 -12.54
CA LEU A 314 -0.43 -3.76 -13.70
C LEU A 314 -1.53 -4.45 -14.54
N GLY A 315 -2.80 -4.34 -14.15
CA GLY A 315 -3.93 -4.86 -14.92
C GLY A 315 -4.42 -6.27 -14.54
N SER A 316 -4.13 -6.74 -13.33
CA SER A 316 -4.66 -8.03 -12.86
C SER A 316 -6.18 -8.01 -12.75
N SER A 317 -6.84 -9.10 -13.17
CA SER A 317 -8.29 -9.24 -13.07
C SER A 317 -8.72 -9.46 -11.62
N VAL A 318 -9.46 -8.49 -11.07
CA VAL A 318 -9.89 -8.45 -9.66
C VAL A 318 -10.87 -9.58 -9.31
N ASN A 319 -11.72 -9.94 -10.27
CA ASN A 319 -12.82 -10.90 -10.11
C ASN A 319 -12.54 -12.25 -10.78
N TYR A 320 -11.27 -12.56 -11.09
CA TYR A 320 -10.90 -13.87 -11.63
C TYR A 320 -11.28 -14.99 -10.66
N LEU A 321 -11.85 -16.08 -11.16
CA LEU A 321 -12.17 -17.25 -10.36
C LEU A 321 -11.12 -18.33 -10.53
N SER A 322 -10.59 -18.83 -9.42
CA SER A 322 -9.68 -19.97 -9.43
C SER A 322 -10.38 -21.26 -9.89
N LYS A 323 -9.62 -22.37 -10.03
CA LYS A 323 -10.21 -23.70 -10.30
C LYS A 323 -11.09 -24.21 -9.17
N THR A 324 -10.91 -23.71 -7.95
CA THR A 324 -11.82 -23.99 -6.82
C THR A 324 -13.07 -23.11 -6.84
N GLY A 325 -13.16 -22.17 -7.79
CA GLY A 325 -14.23 -21.17 -7.87
C GLY A 325 -14.05 -20.02 -6.88
N GLU A 326 -12.93 -19.92 -6.15
CA GLU A 326 -12.71 -18.80 -5.23
C GLU A 326 -12.11 -17.60 -5.98
N SER A 327 -12.61 -16.39 -5.74
CA SER A 327 -11.98 -15.14 -6.22
C SER A 327 -10.88 -14.65 -5.27
N PRO A 328 -10.02 -13.68 -5.66
CA PRO A 328 -9.04 -13.10 -4.75
C PRO A 328 -9.69 -12.56 -3.47
N LEU A 329 -10.87 -11.91 -3.58
CA LEU A 329 -11.61 -11.40 -2.43
C LEU A 329 -12.06 -12.52 -1.47
N HIS A 330 -12.44 -13.70 -1.99
CA HIS A 330 -12.77 -14.85 -1.15
C HIS A 330 -11.54 -15.31 -0.35
N ILE A 331 -10.39 -15.46 -1.01
CA ILE A 331 -9.15 -15.92 -0.36
C ILE A 331 -8.69 -14.93 0.71
N LEU A 332 -8.65 -13.62 0.39
CA LEU A 332 -8.25 -12.59 1.34
C LEU A 332 -9.20 -12.51 2.54
N THR A 333 -10.50 -12.64 2.30
CA THR A 333 -11.52 -12.67 3.36
C THR A 333 -11.34 -13.88 4.28
N LYS A 334 -11.16 -15.07 3.71
CA LYS A 334 -10.91 -16.33 4.43
C LYS A 334 -9.64 -16.29 5.27
N LYS A 335 -8.63 -15.52 4.83
CA LYS A 335 -7.36 -15.31 5.55
C LYS A 335 -7.37 -14.10 6.50
N GLY A 336 -8.44 -13.31 6.54
CA GLY A 336 -8.55 -12.13 7.41
C GLY A 336 -7.64 -10.97 7.04
N ARG A 337 -7.27 -10.86 5.75
CA ARG A 337 -6.36 -9.81 5.25
C ARG A 337 -7.15 -8.54 4.92
N PHE A 338 -7.60 -7.81 5.94
CA PHE A 338 -8.48 -6.63 5.80
C PHE A 338 -7.93 -5.59 4.81
N GLU A 339 -6.72 -5.08 5.03
CA GLU A 339 -6.10 -4.04 4.18
C GLU A 339 -5.99 -4.45 2.71
N ALA A 340 -5.63 -5.71 2.45
CA ALA A 340 -5.52 -6.22 1.08
C ALA A 340 -6.91 -6.41 0.43
N ALA A 341 -7.92 -6.83 1.21
CA ALA A 341 -9.30 -6.93 0.74
C ALA A 341 -9.90 -5.54 0.44
N MET A 342 -9.58 -4.52 1.25
CA MET A 342 -9.96 -3.13 0.98
C MET A 342 -9.40 -2.63 -0.35
N VAL A 343 -8.14 -2.97 -0.65
CA VAL A 343 -7.55 -2.66 -1.97
C VAL A 343 -8.33 -3.32 -3.10
N LEU A 344 -8.76 -4.58 -2.95
CA LEU A 344 -9.60 -5.23 -3.97
C LEU A 344 -10.96 -4.54 -4.14
N LEU A 345 -11.67 -4.26 -3.04
CA LEU A 345 -12.99 -3.60 -3.05
C LEU A 345 -12.93 -2.23 -3.72
N THR A 346 -11.89 -1.45 -3.41
CA THR A 346 -11.67 -0.11 -4.00
C THR A 346 -11.22 -0.13 -5.46
N HIS A 347 -10.87 -1.30 -6.00
CA HIS A 347 -10.57 -1.51 -7.42
C HIS A 347 -11.69 -2.26 -8.15
N GLY A 348 -12.88 -2.36 -7.55
CA GLY A 348 -14.07 -2.94 -8.21
C GLY A 348 -14.22 -4.45 -8.02
N ALA A 349 -13.68 -5.02 -6.94
CA ALA A 349 -14.01 -6.39 -6.57
C ALA A 349 -15.51 -6.50 -6.26
N ASP A 350 -16.17 -7.48 -6.86
CA ASP A 350 -17.58 -7.76 -6.62
C ASP A 350 -17.75 -8.56 -5.31
N PRO A 351 -18.38 -8.00 -4.27
CA PRO A 351 -18.59 -8.71 -3.01
C PRO A 351 -19.65 -9.83 -3.10
N ASN A 352 -20.51 -9.80 -4.13
CA ASN A 352 -21.62 -10.73 -4.34
C ASN A 352 -21.26 -11.92 -5.24
N LEU A 353 -20.04 -11.94 -5.78
CA LEU A 353 -19.53 -13.04 -6.57
C LEU A 353 -19.61 -14.35 -5.78
N ARG A 354 -20.22 -15.39 -6.36
CA ARG A 354 -20.41 -16.69 -5.71
C ARG A 354 -19.19 -17.57 -5.94
N GLY A 355 -18.52 -17.94 -4.84
CA GLY A 355 -17.36 -18.79 -4.86
C GLY A 355 -17.66 -20.28 -4.66
N GLU A 356 -16.73 -21.01 -4.04
CA GLU A 356 -16.87 -22.43 -3.72
C GLU A 356 -18.14 -22.70 -2.87
N GLY A 357 -19.00 -23.59 -3.36
CA GLY A 357 -20.28 -23.93 -2.71
C GLY A 357 -21.30 -22.78 -2.70
N GLY A 358 -21.18 -21.83 -3.64
CA GLY A 358 -22.07 -20.68 -3.78
C GLY A 358 -21.88 -19.60 -2.72
N ASN A 359 -20.85 -19.73 -1.87
CA ASN A 359 -20.58 -18.77 -0.81
C ASN A 359 -20.01 -17.48 -1.39
N THR A 360 -20.61 -16.34 -1.05
CA THR A 360 -20.03 -15.01 -1.30
C THR A 360 -18.94 -14.66 -0.30
N ALA A 361 -18.21 -13.57 -0.53
CA ALA A 361 -17.23 -13.06 0.42
C ALA A 361 -17.86 -12.81 1.81
N LEU A 362 -19.11 -12.33 1.86
CA LEU A 362 -19.83 -12.08 3.11
C LEU A 362 -20.08 -13.38 3.90
N HIS A 363 -20.42 -14.48 3.24
CA HIS A 363 -20.55 -15.79 3.90
C HIS A 363 -19.25 -16.22 4.57
N LEU A 364 -18.12 -16.03 3.88
CA LEU A 364 -16.80 -16.37 4.43
C LEU A 364 -16.41 -15.46 5.60
N ALA A 365 -16.69 -14.16 5.50
CA ALA A 365 -16.42 -13.21 6.58
C ALA A 365 -17.22 -13.54 7.85
N MET A 366 -18.51 -13.89 7.70
CA MET A 366 -19.38 -14.34 8.79
C MET A 366 -18.90 -15.65 9.41
N LYS A 367 -18.46 -16.62 8.58
CA LYS A 367 -17.94 -17.90 9.06
C LYS A 367 -16.68 -17.74 9.92
N MET A 368 -15.86 -16.72 9.63
CA MET A 368 -14.58 -16.47 10.32
C MET A 368 -14.68 -15.40 11.43
N ASP A 369 -15.87 -14.83 11.70
CA ASP A 369 -16.09 -13.75 12.67
C ASP A 369 -15.24 -12.47 12.41
N HIS A 370 -14.95 -12.15 11.15
CA HIS A 370 -14.16 -10.97 10.79
C HIS A 370 -15.03 -9.70 10.69
N ILE A 371 -15.34 -9.08 11.84
CA ILE A 371 -16.27 -7.93 11.96
C ILE A 371 -15.93 -6.77 11.01
N GLU A 372 -14.66 -6.37 10.93
CA GLU A 372 -14.24 -5.25 10.08
C GLU A 372 -14.45 -5.54 8.59
N LEU A 373 -14.16 -6.77 8.15
CA LEU A 373 -14.47 -7.22 6.79
C LEU A 373 -15.97 -7.30 6.53
N ILE A 374 -16.77 -7.72 7.51
CA ILE A 374 -18.22 -7.77 7.38
C ILE A 374 -18.79 -6.37 7.13
N LYS A 375 -18.40 -5.38 7.94
CA LYS A 375 -18.80 -3.97 7.74
C LYS A 375 -18.36 -3.48 6.37
N ALA A 376 -17.09 -3.70 6.00
CA ALA A 376 -16.55 -3.29 4.70
C ALA A 376 -17.34 -3.90 3.54
N LEU A 377 -17.58 -5.22 3.55
CA LEU A 377 -18.32 -5.89 2.48
C LEU A 377 -19.73 -5.31 2.33
N ILE A 378 -20.46 -5.11 3.43
CA ILE A 378 -21.83 -4.54 3.38
C ILE A 378 -21.81 -3.10 2.88
N VAL A 379 -20.88 -2.27 3.36
CA VAL A 379 -20.69 -0.89 2.89
C VAL A 379 -20.44 -0.87 1.38
N PHE A 380 -19.64 -1.80 0.86
CA PHE A 380 -19.33 -1.93 -0.55
C PHE A 380 -20.41 -2.66 -1.38
N GLY A 381 -21.59 -2.92 -0.80
CA GLY A 381 -22.75 -3.44 -1.54
C GLY A 381 -22.96 -4.95 -1.47
N ALA A 382 -22.35 -5.64 -0.50
CA ALA A 382 -22.63 -7.05 -0.26
C ALA A 382 -24.10 -7.24 0.16
N GLU A 383 -24.81 -8.11 -0.57
CA GLU A 383 -26.18 -8.46 -0.26
C GLU A 383 -26.24 -9.48 0.89
N VAL A 384 -27.11 -9.21 1.85
CA VAL A 384 -27.23 -9.99 3.10
C VAL A 384 -28.17 -11.20 2.99
N GLU A 385 -28.90 -11.32 1.87
CA GLU A 385 -29.92 -12.36 1.65
C GLU A 385 -29.57 -13.35 0.54
N ILE A 386 -28.42 -13.22 -0.14
CA ILE A 386 -27.99 -14.19 -1.16
C ILE A 386 -27.77 -15.54 -0.48
N PRO A 387 -28.49 -16.62 -0.85
CA PRO A 387 -28.23 -17.95 -0.32
C PRO A 387 -27.05 -18.63 -1.03
N ASN A 388 -26.27 -19.40 -0.28
CA ASN A 388 -25.29 -20.32 -0.86
C ASN A 388 -25.96 -21.57 -1.47
N ASP A 389 -25.17 -22.53 -1.97
CA ASP A 389 -25.72 -23.74 -2.62
C ASP A 389 -26.50 -24.66 -1.65
N LEU A 390 -26.32 -24.46 -0.34
CA LEU A 390 -27.06 -25.15 0.72
C LEU A 390 -28.34 -24.41 1.14
N GLY A 391 -28.65 -23.26 0.51
CA GLY A 391 -29.75 -22.39 0.91
C GLY A 391 -29.47 -21.58 2.18
N GLU A 392 -28.23 -21.56 2.69
CA GLU A 392 -27.87 -20.78 3.87
C GLU A 392 -27.60 -19.32 3.46
N THR A 393 -28.27 -18.36 4.12
CA THR A 393 -27.91 -16.94 4.02
C THR A 393 -26.69 -16.63 4.90
N PRO A 394 -25.97 -15.51 4.68
CA PRO A 394 -24.88 -15.08 5.53
C PRO A 394 -25.27 -14.99 7.02
N GLY A 395 -26.50 -14.55 7.30
CA GLY A 395 -27.04 -14.50 8.66
C GLY A 395 -27.25 -15.87 9.29
N LEU A 396 -27.68 -16.86 8.52
CA LEU A 396 -27.79 -18.24 9.01
C LEU A 396 -26.42 -18.85 9.34
N ILE A 397 -25.40 -18.57 8.51
CA ILE A 397 -24.02 -18.96 8.81
C ILE A 397 -23.56 -18.32 10.13
N ALA A 398 -23.73 -17.01 10.29
CA ALA A 398 -23.36 -16.31 11.52
C ALA A 398 -24.04 -16.93 12.76
N ALA A 399 -25.33 -17.30 12.66
CA ALA A 399 -26.05 -17.95 13.74
C ALA A 399 -25.51 -19.35 14.08
N ARG A 400 -24.98 -20.09 13.10
CA ARG A 400 -24.48 -21.46 13.23
C ARG A 400 -23.02 -21.52 13.68
N THR A 401 -22.15 -20.67 13.14
CA THR A 401 -20.70 -20.77 13.31
C THR A 401 -20.15 -19.86 14.40
N SER A 402 -20.73 -18.66 14.57
CA SER A 402 -20.24 -17.67 15.53
C SER A 402 -20.51 -18.12 16.96
N LYS A 403 -19.52 -17.94 17.85
CA LYS A 403 -19.62 -18.33 19.27
C LYS A 403 -19.69 -17.11 20.19
N GLY A 404 -20.43 -17.25 21.30
CA GLY A 404 -20.41 -16.27 22.40
C GLY A 404 -21.04 -14.90 22.07
N SER A 405 -20.38 -13.83 22.50
CA SER A 405 -20.84 -12.43 22.34
C SER A 405 -20.88 -11.97 20.89
N ASN A 406 -19.96 -12.46 20.05
CA ASN A 406 -19.83 -12.03 18.65
C ASN A 406 -21.07 -12.38 17.84
N ARG A 407 -21.67 -13.55 18.06
CA ARG A 407 -22.92 -13.96 17.40
C ARG A 407 -24.03 -12.92 17.57
N LYS A 408 -24.21 -12.39 18.78
CA LYS A 408 -25.24 -11.39 19.07
C LYS A 408 -24.94 -10.07 18.33
N VAL A 409 -23.68 -9.67 18.29
CA VAL A 409 -23.23 -8.47 17.56
C VAL A 409 -23.48 -8.64 16.06
N LEU A 410 -23.08 -9.77 15.46
CA LEU A 410 -23.25 -10.04 14.04
C LEU A 410 -24.72 -10.11 13.61
N LEU A 411 -25.55 -10.81 14.39
CA LEU A 411 -26.98 -10.89 14.08
C LEU A 411 -27.68 -9.54 14.25
N ASN A 412 -27.31 -8.76 15.26
CA ASN A 412 -27.81 -7.39 15.40
C ASN A 412 -27.36 -6.52 14.22
N MET A 413 -26.09 -6.62 13.82
CA MET A 413 -25.52 -5.90 12.67
C MET A 413 -26.30 -6.19 11.38
N LEU A 414 -26.65 -7.45 11.14
CA LEU A 414 -27.46 -7.84 9.98
C LEU A 414 -28.90 -7.35 10.05
N CYS A 415 -29.56 -7.48 11.22
CA CYS A 415 -30.92 -6.96 11.42
C CYS A 415 -30.98 -5.45 11.16
N SER A 416 -29.93 -4.75 11.55
CA SER A 416 -29.76 -3.32 11.39
C SER A 416 -29.61 -2.84 9.94
N VAL A 417 -29.32 -3.75 9.00
CA VAL A 417 -29.26 -3.44 7.55
C VAL A 417 -30.36 -4.15 6.76
N GLY A 418 -31.39 -4.65 7.46
CA GLY A 418 -32.58 -5.22 6.83
C GLY A 418 -32.58 -6.73 6.63
N ALA A 419 -31.61 -7.47 7.20
CA ALA A 419 -31.65 -8.92 7.12
C ALA A 419 -32.85 -9.49 7.90
N GLN A 420 -33.56 -10.44 7.31
CA GLN A 420 -34.70 -11.07 7.98
C GLN A 420 -34.21 -11.92 9.15
N ARG A 421 -34.85 -11.79 10.33
CA ARG A 421 -34.56 -12.67 11.46
C ARG A 421 -34.93 -14.10 11.09
N CYS A 422 -33.93 -14.92 10.84
CA CYS A 422 -34.10 -16.36 10.71
C CYS A 422 -34.59 -16.92 12.06
N THR A 423 -35.88 -17.22 12.17
CA THR A 423 -36.37 -18.16 13.18
C THR A 423 -35.92 -19.57 12.77
N PRO A 424 -35.47 -20.43 13.71
CA PRO A 424 -35.21 -21.82 13.37
C PRO A 424 -36.52 -22.42 12.83
N PRO A 425 -36.48 -23.26 11.78
CA PRO A 425 -37.67 -23.92 11.29
C PRO A 425 -38.27 -24.74 12.43
N SER A 426 -39.53 -24.47 12.79
CA SER A 426 -40.21 -25.28 13.79
C SER A 426 -40.40 -26.69 13.23
N PRO A 427 -40.32 -27.76 14.05
CA PRO A 427 -40.43 -29.13 13.58
C PRO A 427 -41.81 -29.51 13.01
N ASN A 428 -42.79 -28.59 12.99
CA ASN A 428 -44.19 -28.89 12.67
C ASN A 428 -44.73 -28.04 11.50
N ILE A 429 -43.94 -27.91 10.42
CA ILE A 429 -44.49 -27.47 9.13
C ILE A 429 -44.37 -28.65 8.17
N PRO A 430 -45.48 -29.11 7.54
CA PRO A 430 -45.42 -30.19 6.55
C PRO A 430 -44.50 -29.76 5.40
N PRO A 431 -43.89 -30.70 4.65
CA PRO A 431 -43.06 -30.34 3.52
C PRO A 431 -43.88 -29.43 2.59
N LEU A 432 -43.37 -28.22 2.35
CA LEU A 432 -43.93 -27.35 1.32
C LEU A 432 -43.78 -28.09 0.01
N ILE A 433 -44.87 -28.70 -0.43
CA ILE A 433 -45.04 -29.18 -1.79
C ILE A 433 -44.79 -27.95 -2.67
N THR A 434 -43.63 -27.94 -3.32
CA THR A 434 -43.33 -27.02 -4.40
C THR A 434 -44.37 -27.28 -5.49
N LYS A 435 -45.47 -26.53 -5.46
CA LYS A 435 -46.28 -26.35 -6.66
C LYS A 435 -45.35 -25.71 -7.67
N ARG A 436 -44.91 -26.53 -8.61
CA ARG A 436 -44.19 -26.16 -9.82
C ARG A 436 -44.91 -24.94 -10.41
N ALA A 437 -44.31 -23.76 -10.30
CA ALA A 437 -44.81 -22.59 -10.98
C ALA A 437 -44.82 -22.92 -12.50
N PRO A 438 -45.89 -22.58 -13.24
CA PRO A 438 -45.87 -22.71 -14.68
C PRO A 438 -44.76 -21.81 -15.25
N PRO A 439 -44.25 -22.09 -16.48
CA PRO A 439 -43.20 -21.28 -17.08
C PRO A 439 -43.62 -19.81 -17.11
N PRO A 440 -42.66 -18.86 -17.04
CA PRO A 440 -42.98 -17.43 -16.89
C PRO A 440 -43.78 -16.97 -18.10
N GLY A 441 -45.09 -16.92 -17.93
CA GLY A 441 -46.00 -16.17 -18.79
C GLY A 441 -45.79 -14.70 -18.46
N ILE A 442 -45.62 -13.91 -19.51
CA ILE A 442 -45.44 -12.46 -19.49
C ILE A 442 -46.46 -11.86 -18.53
N GLY A 443 -45.97 -11.36 -17.38
CA GLY A 443 -46.79 -10.89 -16.28
C GLY A 443 -47.37 -9.52 -16.57
N PHE A 444 -48.48 -9.18 -15.92
CA PHE A 444 -49.13 -7.88 -16.03
C PHE A 444 -48.17 -6.70 -15.73
N GLU A 445 -47.12 -6.92 -14.92
CA GLU A 445 -46.05 -5.94 -14.64
C GLU A 445 -45.10 -5.71 -15.84
N ASP A 446 -44.76 -6.75 -16.61
CA ASP A 446 -44.00 -6.61 -17.86
C ASP A 446 -44.84 -5.92 -18.92
N MET A 447 -46.16 -6.16 -18.92
CA MET A 447 -47.11 -5.46 -19.77
C MET A 447 -47.27 -3.99 -19.37
N VAL A 448 -47.10 -3.64 -18.09
CA VAL A 448 -47.09 -2.26 -17.60
C VAL A 448 -45.77 -1.56 -17.95
N HIS A 449 -44.62 -2.24 -17.91
CA HIS A 449 -43.34 -1.69 -18.37
C HIS A 449 -43.27 -1.55 -19.89
N VAL A 450 -43.82 -2.51 -20.64
CA VAL A 450 -43.97 -2.41 -22.09
C VAL A 450 -45.02 -1.36 -22.45
N ALA A 451 -46.13 -1.23 -21.71
CA ALA A 451 -47.12 -0.16 -21.91
C ALA A 451 -46.60 1.22 -21.48
N ALA A 452 -45.70 1.31 -20.50
CA ALA A 452 -45.01 2.55 -20.14
C ALA A 452 -43.96 2.94 -21.21
N ALA A 453 -43.23 1.96 -21.75
CA ALA A 453 -42.30 2.17 -22.86
C ALA A 453 -43.03 2.51 -24.17
N PHE A 454 -44.16 1.87 -24.48
CA PHE A 454 -45.02 2.22 -25.61
C PHE A 454 -45.79 3.53 -25.38
N GLY A 455 -46.17 3.84 -24.14
CA GLY A 455 -46.78 5.12 -23.76
C GLY A 455 -45.82 6.29 -23.97
N ALA A 456 -44.53 6.10 -23.68
CA ALA A 456 -43.46 7.06 -23.94
C ALA A 456 -43.12 7.22 -25.44
N ILE A 457 -43.42 6.21 -26.28
CA ILE A 457 -43.24 6.27 -27.74
C ILE A 457 -44.50 6.80 -28.46
N ALA A 458 -45.69 6.64 -27.87
CA ALA A 458 -46.96 7.09 -28.45
C ALA A 458 -47.33 8.55 -28.11
N GLN A 459 -46.75 9.15 -27.05
CA GLN A 459 -46.94 10.57 -26.72
C GLN A 459 -45.91 11.47 -27.43
N GLY A 460 -45.83 11.32 -28.75
CA GLY A 460 -45.40 12.41 -29.62
C GLY A 460 -46.56 13.40 -29.74
N GLN A 461 -46.38 14.59 -29.14
CA GLN A 461 -47.17 15.80 -29.39
C GLN A 461 -48.69 15.71 -29.17
N THR A 462 -49.14 15.95 -27.94
CA THR A 462 -50.34 16.77 -27.70
C THR A 462 -50.16 17.54 -26.41
N GLU A 463 -50.15 18.87 -26.52
CA GLU A 463 -50.26 19.81 -25.40
C GLU A 463 -51.47 19.45 -24.54
N VAL A 464 -51.23 19.18 -23.25
CA VAL A 464 -52.26 19.25 -22.22
C VAL A 464 -51.74 20.19 -21.14
N ASP A 465 -52.47 21.27 -20.97
CA ASP A 465 -52.23 22.34 -20.00
C ASP A 465 -51.95 21.83 -18.57
N GLY A 466 -50.91 22.40 -17.93
CA GLY A 466 -51.07 22.91 -16.56
C GLY A 466 -50.29 22.30 -15.39
N ILE A 467 -49.32 21.38 -15.56
CA ILE A 467 -48.41 21.05 -14.45
C ILE A 467 -47.23 22.03 -14.46
N ARG A 468 -47.23 22.98 -13.52
CA ARG A 468 -46.06 23.86 -13.31
C ARG A 468 -44.88 22.99 -12.92
N ARG A 469 -43.87 22.89 -13.79
CA ARG A 469 -42.57 22.27 -13.51
C ARG A 469 -41.94 23.00 -12.33
N VAL A 470 -41.32 22.27 -11.40
CA VAL A 470 -40.74 22.86 -10.18
C VAL A 470 -39.27 22.44 -10.13
N ASP A 471 -38.37 23.40 -9.87
CA ASP A 471 -36.94 23.11 -9.79
C ASP A 471 -36.61 22.36 -8.49
N ARG A 472 -35.70 21.39 -8.58
CA ARG A 472 -35.17 20.62 -7.44
C ARG A 472 -33.71 20.97 -7.21
N LEU A 473 -33.35 21.25 -5.96
CA LEU A 473 -32.00 21.63 -5.55
C LEU A 473 -31.37 20.56 -4.65
N LEU A 474 -30.15 20.18 -4.99
CA LEU A 474 -29.24 19.40 -4.16
C LEU A 474 -28.09 20.26 -3.65
N CYS A 475 -27.88 20.31 -2.34
CA CYS A 475 -26.77 21.01 -1.69
C CYS A 475 -25.85 20.00 -1.00
N LEU A 476 -24.56 20.01 -1.34
CA LEU A 476 -23.54 19.11 -0.82
C LEU A 476 -22.53 19.89 0.05
N ASP A 477 -22.50 19.57 1.34
CA ASP A 477 -21.61 20.26 2.27
C ASP A 477 -20.12 19.92 2.04
N GLY A 478 -19.24 20.79 2.54
CA GLY A 478 -17.82 20.48 2.65
C GLY A 478 -17.49 19.53 3.81
N GLY A 479 -16.27 18.98 3.81
CA GLY A 479 -15.84 18.07 4.87
C GLY A 479 -14.68 17.12 4.57
N GLY A 480 -13.81 17.42 3.60
CA GLY A 480 -12.64 16.58 3.29
C GLY A 480 -13.01 15.14 2.92
N ILE A 481 -12.24 14.15 3.37
CA ILE A 481 -12.48 12.74 3.05
C ILE A 481 -13.86 12.21 3.49
N LYS A 482 -14.51 12.89 4.44
CA LYS A 482 -15.87 12.58 4.89
C LYS A 482 -16.93 12.77 3.80
N GLY A 483 -16.60 13.32 2.64
CA GLY A 483 -17.46 13.26 1.45
C GLY A 483 -17.94 11.85 1.09
N LEU A 484 -17.22 10.81 1.53
CA LEU A 484 -17.70 9.42 1.48
C LEU A 484 -19.11 9.24 2.08
N VAL A 485 -19.46 9.99 3.14
CA VAL A 485 -20.80 10.00 3.74
C VAL A 485 -21.84 10.53 2.75
N LEU A 486 -21.53 11.62 2.04
CA LEU A 486 -22.39 12.18 0.99
C LEU A 486 -22.62 11.15 -0.11
N ILE A 487 -21.54 10.53 -0.58
CA ILE A 487 -21.59 9.50 -1.62
C ILE A 487 -22.50 8.34 -1.18
N GLN A 488 -22.36 7.87 0.06
CA GLN A 488 -23.18 6.77 0.57
C GLN A 488 -24.68 7.12 0.64
N MET A 489 -25.01 8.35 1.05
CA MET A 489 -26.40 8.83 1.04
C MET A 489 -26.95 8.98 -0.39
N LEU A 490 -26.12 9.45 -1.33
CA LEU A 490 -26.48 9.56 -2.74
C LEU A 490 -26.69 8.18 -3.39
N ILE A 491 -25.86 7.18 -3.07
CA ILE A 491 -26.06 5.78 -3.53
C ILE A 491 -27.42 5.27 -3.06
N ALA A 492 -27.77 5.50 -1.79
CA ALA A 492 -29.06 5.06 -1.26
C ALA A 492 -30.24 5.77 -1.94
N LEU A 493 -30.13 7.08 -2.18
CA LEU A 493 -31.16 7.85 -2.88
C LEU A 493 -31.31 7.40 -4.34
N GLU A 494 -30.20 7.17 -5.06
CA GLU A 494 -30.18 6.66 -6.43
C GLU A 494 -30.82 5.27 -6.51
N LYS A 495 -30.55 4.40 -5.54
CA LYS A 495 -31.14 3.06 -5.44
C LYS A 495 -32.66 3.10 -5.24
N GLU A 496 -33.17 3.95 -4.35
CA GLU A 496 -34.62 4.07 -4.11
C GLU A 496 -35.34 4.80 -5.26
N ALA A 497 -34.69 5.75 -5.93
CA ALA A 497 -35.28 6.49 -7.05
C ALA A 497 -35.20 5.74 -8.40
N GLY A 498 -34.28 4.79 -8.56
CA GLY A 498 -34.06 4.04 -9.80
C GLY A 498 -33.53 4.89 -10.96
N ARG A 499 -33.04 6.10 -10.69
CA ARG A 499 -32.52 7.06 -11.68
C ARG A 499 -31.25 7.73 -11.15
N PRO A 500 -30.27 8.06 -12.02
CA PRO A 500 -29.02 8.68 -11.59
C PRO A 500 -29.27 10.08 -11.01
N ILE A 501 -28.48 10.47 -10.00
CA ILE A 501 -28.64 11.76 -9.29
C ILE A 501 -28.71 12.97 -10.23
N ARG A 502 -27.92 12.96 -11.32
CA ARG A 502 -27.90 14.05 -12.32
C ARG A 502 -29.26 14.33 -12.97
N GLU A 503 -30.16 13.36 -12.97
CA GLU A 503 -31.50 13.46 -13.55
C GLU A 503 -32.59 13.79 -12.52
N LEU A 504 -32.28 13.66 -11.23
CA LEU A 504 -33.21 13.92 -10.13
C LEU A 504 -33.23 15.40 -9.72
N PHE A 505 -32.18 16.14 -10.03
CA PHE A 505 -31.99 17.52 -9.58
C PHE A 505 -31.71 18.45 -10.76
N ASP A 506 -32.30 19.64 -10.72
CA ASP A 506 -32.12 20.68 -11.75
C ASP A 506 -30.97 21.63 -11.37
N TRP A 507 -30.73 21.77 -10.06
CA TRP A 507 -29.64 22.53 -9.46
C TRP A 507 -28.83 21.66 -8.52
N ILE A 508 -27.50 21.76 -8.60
CA ILE A 508 -26.58 21.10 -7.69
C ILE A 508 -25.56 22.14 -7.20
N SER A 509 -25.42 22.28 -5.89
CA SER A 509 -24.37 23.10 -5.29
C SER A 509 -23.48 22.29 -4.37
N GLY A 510 -22.22 22.70 -4.27
CA GLY A 510 -21.25 22.01 -3.46
C GLY A 510 -20.15 22.91 -2.90
N THR A 511 -19.70 22.60 -1.70
CA THR A 511 -18.55 23.24 -1.07
C THR A 511 -17.46 22.22 -0.82
N SER A 512 -16.19 22.59 -1.03
CA SER A 512 -15.04 21.74 -0.78
C SER A 512 -15.17 20.39 -1.51
N THR A 513 -15.12 19.28 -0.78
CA THR A 513 -15.41 17.95 -1.28
C THR A 513 -16.81 17.80 -1.90
N GLY A 514 -17.84 18.44 -1.35
CA GLY A 514 -19.16 18.50 -1.97
C GLY A 514 -19.13 19.19 -3.34
N GLY A 515 -18.24 20.16 -3.54
CA GLY A 515 -17.97 20.80 -4.83
C GLY A 515 -17.35 19.83 -5.85
N ILE A 516 -16.36 19.04 -5.43
CA ILE A 516 -15.76 17.98 -6.26
C ILE A 516 -16.84 16.95 -6.66
N LEU A 517 -17.70 16.54 -5.73
CA LEU A 517 -18.79 15.61 -6.00
C LEU A 517 -19.87 16.20 -6.90
N ALA A 518 -20.26 17.47 -6.71
CA ALA A 518 -21.20 18.16 -7.57
C ALA A 518 -20.73 18.15 -9.03
N LEU A 519 -19.45 18.48 -9.26
CA LEU A 519 -18.84 18.41 -10.58
C LEU A 519 -18.81 16.98 -11.13
N ALA A 520 -18.50 15.99 -10.29
CA ALA A 520 -18.51 14.58 -10.70
C ALA A 520 -19.89 14.07 -11.12
N ILE A 521 -20.96 14.44 -10.40
CA ILE A 521 -22.35 14.12 -10.73
C ILE A 521 -22.72 14.71 -12.10
N VAL A 522 -22.37 15.98 -12.31
CA VAL A 522 -22.67 16.73 -13.55
C VAL A 522 -21.95 16.11 -14.75
N HIS A 523 -20.75 15.57 -14.56
CA HIS A 523 -20.02 14.79 -15.58
C HIS A 523 -20.49 13.33 -15.73
N GLY A 524 -21.55 12.91 -15.03
CA GLY A 524 -22.18 11.59 -15.19
C GLY A 524 -21.38 10.44 -14.58
N LYS A 525 -20.51 10.71 -13.60
CA LYS A 525 -19.77 9.65 -12.89
C LYS A 525 -20.69 8.92 -11.91
N SER A 526 -20.59 7.60 -11.84
CA SER A 526 -21.39 6.81 -10.90
C SER A 526 -20.93 7.01 -9.45
N MET A 527 -21.88 6.97 -8.51
CA MET A 527 -21.56 7.18 -7.09
C MET A 527 -20.70 6.05 -6.50
N GLU A 528 -20.91 4.80 -6.94
CA GLU A 528 -20.09 3.65 -6.54
C GLU A 528 -18.63 3.81 -7.00
N TYR A 529 -18.42 4.30 -8.22
CA TYR A 529 -17.10 4.63 -8.73
C TYR A 529 -16.45 5.73 -7.88
N LEU A 530 -17.19 6.79 -7.53
CA LEU A 530 -16.67 7.89 -6.70
C LEU A 530 -16.29 7.41 -5.29
N ARG A 531 -17.07 6.52 -4.68
CA ARG A 531 -16.70 5.91 -3.39
C ARG A 531 -15.33 5.25 -3.48
N CYS A 532 -15.16 4.37 -4.47
CA CYS A 532 -13.89 3.67 -4.71
C CYS A 532 -12.75 4.64 -5.05
N LEU A 533 -13.05 5.69 -5.81
CA LEU A 533 -12.09 6.73 -6.19
C LEU A 533 -11.58 7.50 -4.97
N TYR A 534 -12.44 7.86 -4.02
CA TYR A 534 -12.06 8.58 -2.79
C TYR A 534 -11.13 7.75 -1.91
N PHE A 535 -11.40 6.45 -1.75
CA PHE A 535 -10.50 5.54 -1.04
C PHE A 535 -9.13 5.42 -1.73
N ARG A 536 -9.05 5.48 -3.06
CA ARG A 536 -7.77 5.48 -3.78
C ARG A 536 -7.07 6.84 -3.74
N MET A 537 -7.84 7.92 -3.76
CA MET A 537 -7.35 9.30 -3.75
C MET A 537 -6.70 9.66 -2.42
N LYS A 538 -7.32 9.30 -1.28
CA LYS A 538 -6.80 9.64 0.07
C LYS A 538 -5.34 9.20 0.25
N ASP A 539 -5.01 8.01 -0.24
CA ASP A 539 -3.68 7.42 -0.14
C ASP A 539 -2.65 8.12 -1.02
N LYS A 540 -3.07 8.84 -2.06
CA LYS A 540 -2.19 9.59 -2.98
C LYS A 540 -2.03 11.03 -2.54
N VAL A 541 -3.11 11.63 -2.06
CA VAL A 541 -3.19 13.06 -1.74
C VAL A 541 -2.66 13.37 -0.33
N PHE A 542 -2.99 12.55 0.68
CA PHE A 542 -2.58 12.81 2.06
C PHE A 542 -1.26 12.12 2.43
N ARG A 543 -0.21 12.39 1.64
CA ARG A 543 1.14 11.87 1.90
C ARG A 543 2.06 12.98 2.43
N GLY A 544 2.82 12.67 3.48
CA GLY A 544 3.81 13.59 4.06
C GLY A 544 3.26 14.45 5.21
N SER A 545 3.93 15.56 5.47
CA SER A 545 3.57 16.51 6.54
C SER A 545 2.75 17.68 6.00
N ARG A 546 1.79 18.19 6.80
CA ARG A 546 1.02 19.37 6.43
C ARG A 546 1.90 20.64 6.38
N PRO A 547 1.65 21.58 5.46
CA PRO A 547 0.69 21.49 4.36
C PRO A 547 1.17 20.51 3.27
N TYR A 548 0.23 19.74 2.71
CA TYR A 548 0.51 18.76 1.67
C TYR A 548 0.89 19.41 0.33
N GLU A 549 1.68 18.68 -0.47
CA GLU A 549 1.94 19.05 -1.86
C GLU A 549 0.63 19.07 -2.65
N SER A 550 0.47 20.07 -3.51
CA SER A 550 -0.77 20.25 -4.28
C SER A 550 -0.82 19.42 -5.55
N ALA A 551 0.35 19.01 -6.08
CA ALA A 551 0.46 18.24 -7.33
C ALA A 551 -0.36 16.94 -7.33
N PRO A 552 -0.35 16.07 -6.28
CA PRO A 552 -1.15 14.85 -6.30
C PRO A 552 -2.66 15.09 -6.41
N LEU A 553 -3.17 16.15 -5.78
CA LEU A 553 -4.59 16.52 -5.86
C LEU A 553 -4.91 17.14 -7.23
N GLU A 554 -4.03 17.98 -7.76
CA GLU A 554 -4.21 18.61 -9.08
C GLU A 554 -4.18 17.57 -10.20
N ASP A 555 -3.18 16.68 -10.22
CA ASP A 555 -3.07 15.60 -11.19
C ASP A 555 -4.27 14.65 -11.13
N PHE A 556 -4.76 14.38 -9.91
CA PHE A 556 -6.01 13.65 -9.71
C PHE A 556 -7.18 14.37 -10.37
N LEU A 557 -7.41 15.65 -10.06
CA LEU A 557 -8.52 16.41 -10.62
C LEU A 557 -8.42 16.55 -12.15
N LYS A 558 -7.21 16.74 -12.69
CA LYS A 558 -6.96 16.80 -14.14
C LYS A 558 -7.25 15.47 -14.82
N LYS A 559 -6.81 14.35 -14.23
CA LYS A 559 -7.09 13.00 -14.75
C LYS A 559 -8.59 12.72 -14.76
N GLU A 560 -9.28 13.13 -13.70
CA GLU A 560 -10.68 12.81 -13.47
C GLU A 560 -11.63 13.71 -14.28
N PHE A 561 -11.38 15.01 -14.37
CA PHE A 561 -12.27 15.96 -15.06
C PHE A 561 -11.78 16.36 -16.45
N GLY A 562 -10.54 16.03 -16.82
CA GLY A 562 -9.86 16.52 -18.01
C GLY A 562 -9.18 17.87 -17.77
N GLU A 563 -8.01 18.05 -18.36
CA GLU A 563 -7.19 19.26 -18.15
C GLU A 563 -7.79 20.52 -18.80
N ASN A 564 -8.49 20.34 -19.93
CA ASN A 564 -9.04 21.44 -20.74
C ASN A 564 -10.57 21.53 -20.69
N THR A 565 -11.23 20.71 -19.88
CA THR A 565 -12.68 20.69 -19.75
C THR A 565 -13.16 21.95 -19.03
N LYS A 566 -14.07 22.67 -19.66
CA LYS A 566 -14.61 23.94 -19.15
C LYS A 566 -15.91 23.70 -18.38
N MET A 567 -16.19 24.58 -17.41
CA MET A 567 -17.43 24.55 -16.64
C MET A 567 -18.67 24.64 -17.55
N THR A 568 -18.58 25.43 -18.61
CA THR A 568 -19.66 25.67 -19.59
C THR A 568 -19.89 24.51 -20.57
N ASP A 569 -19.02 23.49 -20.57
CA ASP A 569 -19.19 22.31 -21.43
C ASP A 569 -20.41 21.47 -20.99
N VAL A 570 -20.79 21.55 -19.72
CA VAL A 570 -22.01 20.90 -19.21
C VAL A 570 -23.11 21.92 -19.00
N ARG A 571 -24.26 21.71 -19.66
CA ARG A 571 -25.40 22.65 -19.62
C ARG A 571 -26.45 22.32 -18.56
N HIS A 572 -26.56 21.06 -18.16
CA HIS A 572 -27.56 20.60 -17.20
C HIS A 572 -27.03 19.37 -16.44
N PRO A 573 -27.25 19.25 -15.11
CA PRO A 573 -27.89 20.25 -14.25
C PRO A 573 -27.05 21.52 -14.06
N ARG A 574 -27.68 22.58 -13.54
CA ARG A 574 -26.96 23.83 -13.21
C ARG A 574 -26.12 23.59 -11.96
N VAL A 575 -24.82 23.87 -12.02
CA VAL A 575 -23.87 23.58 -10.95
C VAL A 575 -23.28 24.85 -10.35
N ILE A 576 -23.17 24.88 -9.03
CA ILE A 576 -22.53 25.96 -8.25
C ILE A 576 -21.47 25.36 -7.34
N VAL A 577 -20.25 25.88 -7.40
CA VAL A 577 -19.15 25.48 -6.52
C VAL A 577 -18.62 26.71 -5.77
N THR A 578 -18.59 26.64 -4.45
CA THR A 578 -18.22 27.78 -3.59
C THR A 578 -16.71 27.86 -3.39
N SER A 579 -16.18 29.08 -3.27
CA SER A 579 -14.79 29.33 -2.89
C SER A 579 -14.65 30.73 -2.29
N VAL A 580 -13.58 30.97 -1.52
CA VAL A 580 -13.31 32.28 -0.92
C VAL A 580 -12.21 32.99 -1.68
N LEU A 581 -12.49 34.22 -2.11
CA LEU A 581 -11.49 35.16 -2.62
C LEU A 581 -10.71 35.75 -1.45
N ALA A 582 -9.48 35.27 -1.28
CA ALA A 582 -8.61 35.60 -0.17
C ALA A 582 -7.55 36.66 -0.53
N ASP A 583 -7.53 37.13 -1.77
CA ASP A 583 -6.65 38.20 -2.25
C ASP A 583 -7.06 39.61 -1.75
N ARG A 584 -8.14 39.69 -0.97
CA ARG A 584 -8.79 40.92 -0.50
C ARG A 584 -9.19 40.77 0.97
N HIS A 585 -9.34 41.92 1.64
CA HIS A 585 -9.87 41.98 3.00
C HIS A 585 -10.93 43.09 3.09
N PRO A 586 -12.19 42.78 3.46
CA PRO A 586 -12.71 41.46 3.84
C PRO A 586 -12.70 40.45 2.69
N GLY A 587 -12.54 39.15 2.99
CA GLY A 587 -12.64 38.08 1.98
C GLY A 587 -14.06 37.93 1.47
N GLU A 588 -14.21 37.59 0.19
CA GLU A 588 -15.53 37.53 -0.48
C GLU A 588 -15.85 36.12 -0.99
N LEU A 589 -17.13 35.75 -0.99
CA LEU A 589 -17.58 34.49 -1.57
C LEU A 589 -17.60 34.58 -3.09
N HIS A 590 -16.96 33.61 -3.75
CA HIS A 590 -17.02 33.41 -5.18
C HIS A 590 -17.78 32.11 -5.50
N LEU A 591 -18.63 32.18 -6.52
CA LEU A 591 -19.42 31.07 -7.02
C LEU A 591 -18.95 30.71 -8.43
N PHE A 592 -18.25 29.58 -8.56
CA PHE A 592 -17.99 28.96 -9.85
C PHE A 592 -19.29 28.34 -10.36
N ARG A 593 -19.63 28.58 -11.63
CA ARG A 593 -20.92 28.22 -12.22
C ARG A 593 -20.80 27.82 -13.68
N ASN A 594 -21.69 26.95 -14.15
CA ASN A 594 -21.79 26.55 -15.56
C ASN A 594 -22.82 27.36 -16.38
N TYR A 595 -23.42 28.37 -15.77
CA TYR A 595 -24.43 29.23 -16.39
C TYR A 595 -24.03 30.71 -16.24
N ASP A 596 -24.63 31.57 -17.07
CA ASP A 596 -24.33 33.00 -17.07
C ASP A 596 -24.74 33.66 -15.73
N PRO A 597 -23.90 34.57 -15.18
CA PRO A 597 -24.20 35.24 -13.92
C PRO A 597 -25.52 36.03 -13.98
N PRO A 598 -26.22 36.19 -12.85
CA PRO A 598 -27.34 37.13 -12.77
C PRO A 598 -26.87 38.56 -13.11
N LEU A 599 -27.53 39.22 -14.06
CA LEU A 599 -27.15 40.57 -14.55
C LEU A 599 -27.32 41.69 -13.51
N GLN A 600 -27.88 41.41 -12.34
CA GLN A 600 -28.20 42.47 -11.38
C GLN A 600 -26.90 42.99 -10.75
N THR A 601 -26.48 44.18 -11.18
CA THR A 601 -25.39 44.95 -10.57
C THR A 601 -25.75 45.20 -9.12
N ARG A 602 -25.07 44.49 -8.20
CA ARG A 602 -25.02 44.92 -6.81
C ARG A 602 -24.20 46.20 -6.75
N ASP A 603 -24.62 47.14 -5.93
CA ASP A 603 -23.67 48.16 -5.46
C ASP A 603 -22.51 47.40 -4.80
N PRO A 604 -21.25 47.68 -5.20
CA PRO A 604 -20.11 46.97 -4.63
C PRO A 604 -20.15 47.18 -3.11
N PRO A 605 -20.12 46.09 -2.31
CA PRO A 605 -20.27 46.19 -0.86
C PRO A 605 -19.12 46.98 -0.21
N TYR A 606 -17.98 47.07 -0.90
CA TYR A 606 -16.79 47.78 -0.48
C TYR A 606 -16.26 48.67 -1.61
N ALA A 607 -15.77 49.86 -1.28
CA ALA A 607 -15.02 50.70 -2.21
C ALA A 607 -13.64 50.08 -2.47
N SER A 608 -13.30 49.82 -3.74
CA SER A 608 -11.99 49.27 -4.10
C SER A 608 -10.94 50.38 -4.21
N THR A 609 -9.92 50.32 -3.37
CA THR A 609 -8.75 51.24 -3.38
C THR A 609 -7.44 50.54 -3.74
N ALA A 610 -7.47 49.22 -3.96
CA ALA A 610 -6.27 48.39 -4.09
C ALA A 610 -6.30 47.53 -5.37
N THR A 611 -5.12 47.33 -5.96
CA THR A 611 -4.88 46.36 -7.01
C THR A 611 -4.59 44.99 -6.39
N PHE A 612 -5.51 44.03 -6.58
CA PHE A 612 -5.38 42.68 -6.01
C PHE A 612 -4.45 41.78 -6.84
N THR A 613 -3.48 41.13 -6.18
CA THR A 613 -2.53 40.17 -6.77
C THR A 613 -2.75 38.75 -6.21
N PRO A 614 -2.45 37.67 -6.98
CA PRO A 614 -2.52 36.31 -6.47
C PRO A 614 -1.57 36.08 -5.27
N LEU A 615 -2.00 35.28 -4.30
CA LEU A 615 -1.22 34.95 -3.10
C LEU A 615 -0.15 33.88 -3.38
N THR A 616 -0.39 33.02 -4.37
CA THR A 616 0.53 31.97 -4.81
C THR A 616 0.59 31.92 -6.33
N ILE A 617 1.78 31.62 -6.87
CA ILE A 617 1.98 31.26 -8.29
C ILE A 617 2.18 29.74 -8.32
N PRO A 618 1.30 28.96 -8.97
CA PRO A 618 1.47 27.51 -9.07
C PRO A 618 2.78 27.12 -9.78
N GLN A 619 3.41 26.02 -9.37
CA GLN A 619 4.63 25.52 -10.04
C GLN A 619 4.34 25.13 -11.50
N GLY A 620 5.19 25.56 -12.43
CA GLY A 620 5.01 25.34 -13.88
C GLY A 620 4.28 26.46 -14.63
N TRP A 621 3.94 27.55 -13.92
CA TRP A 621 3.20 28.71 -14.45
C TRP A 621 4.04 30.00 -14.43
N GLU A 622 5.37 29.86 -14.49
CA GLU A 622 6.30 31.00 -14.47
C GLU A 622 6.21 31.85 -15.76
N ASP A 623 5.78 31.24 -16.88
CA ASP A 623 5.59 31.89 -18.18
C ASP A 623 4.12 32.20 -18.53
N GLU A 624 3.17 31.68 -17.76
CA GLU A 624 1.74 31.94 -17.93
C GLU A 624 1.23 32.82 -16.78
N ASP A 625 1.17 34.15 -17.00
CA ASP A 625 0.47 35.16 -16.19
C ASP A 625 -1.07 34.90 -16.16
N VAL A 626 -1.48 33.67 -15.93
CA VAL A 626 -2.86 33.20 -16.02
C VAL A 626 -3.39 33.09 -14.61
N LEU A 627 -4.15 34.10 -14.17
CA LEU A 627 -5.25 33.99 -13.21
C LEU A 627 -5.84 35.38 -12.93
N ILE A 628 -6.66 35.93 -13.83
CA ILE A 628 -7.67 36.89 -13.38
C ILE A 628 -9.03 36.64 -14.05
N VAL A 629 -9.92 35.98 -13.32
CA VAL A 629 -11.37 36.08 -13.52
C VAL A 629 -11.84 37.30 -12.72
N GLY A 630 -12.54 38.23 -13.37
CA GLY A 630 -13.26 39.34 -12.69
C GLY A 630 -12.39 40.52 -12.23
N TYR A 631 -11.59 41.10 -13.12
CA TYR A 631 -10.98 42.41 -12.85
C TYR A 631 -12.03 43.54 -12.91
N SER A 632 -11.88 44.52 -12.03
CA SER A 632 -12.42 45.89 -12.16
C SER A 632 -11.44 46.87 -12.86
N GLY A 633 -10.32 46.39 -13.42
CA GLY A 633 -9.32 47.20 -14.13
C GLY A 633 -8.43 46.41 -15.11
N PRO A 634 -7.69 47.06 -16.03
CA PRO A 634 -6.91 46.38 -17.05
C PRO A 634 -5.73 45.57 -16.46
N PRO A 635 -5.35 44.45 -17.07
CA PRO A 635 -4.32 43.57 -16.54
C PRO A 635 -2.92 44.23 -16.50
N PRO A 636 -2.04 43.79 -15.58
CA PRO A 636 -0.75 44.45 -15.32
C PRO A 636 0.31 44.26 -16.42
N SER A 637 0.14 43.35 -17.38
CA SER A 637 1.09 43.09 -18.47
C SER A 637 0.41 42.94 -19.85
N LYS A 638 1.10 43.31 -20.94
CA LYS A 638 0.62 43.17 -22.33
C LYS A 638 0.39 41.71 -22.78
N ASN A 639 0.88 40.74 -22.01
CA ASN A 639 0.75 39.29 -22.29
C ASN A 639 -0.29 38.60 -21.39
N SER A 640 -0.94 39.33 -20.48
CA SER A 640 -1.96 38.78 -19.59
C SER A 640 -3.29 38.59 -20.32
N ARG A 641 -3.78 37.34 -20.36
CA ARG A 641 -5.10 36.99 -20.92
C ARG A 641 -6.18 37.07 -19.83
N MET A 642 -7.20 37.88 -20.05
CA MET A 642 -8.39 37.92 -19.20
C MET A 642 -9.19 36.63 -19.39
N VAL A 643 -9.42 35.88 -18.29
CA VAL A 643 -10.22 34.64 -18.33
C VAL A 643 -11.66 35.04 -18.01
N ASP A 644 -12.53 34.99 -19.02
CA ASP A 644 -13.97 35.15 -18.83
C ASP A 644 -14.52 33.95 -18.04
N ASP A 645 -15.69 34.09 -17.40
CA ASP A 645 -16.37 32.99 -16.69
C ASP A 645 -16.57 31.76 -17.62
N LYS A 646 -16.62 31.99 -18.93
CA LYS A 646 -16.73 30.99 -19.98
C LYS A 646 -15.47 30.15 -20.24
N ASP A 647 -14.29 30.60 -19.78
CA ASP A 647 -13.00 29.93 -19.97
C ASP A 647 -12.53 29.18 -18.71
N GLN A 648 -13.37 29.08 -17.67
CA GLN A 648 -13.04 28.42 -16.41
C GLN A 648 -12.95 26.89 -16.55
N CYS A 649 -11.79 26.32 -16.17
CA CYS A 649 -11.58 24.87 -16.17
C CYS A 649 -12.20 24.20 -14.94
N VAL A 650 -12.85 23.04 -15.13
CA VAL A 650 -13.54 22.27 -14.08
C VAL A 650 -12.59 21.88 -12.95
N TRP A 651 -11.43 21.32 -13.28
CA TRP A 651 -10.45 20.87 -12.29
C TRP A 651 -9.92 22.03 -11.42
N ARG A 652 -9.85 23.25 -11.98
CA ARG A 652 -9.43 24.45 -11.23
C ARG A 652 -10.51 24.89 -10.25
N ALA A 653 -11.77 24.94 -10.69
CA ALA A 653 -12.89 25.23 -9.79
C ALA A 653 -12.95 24.22 -8.63
N ALA A 654 -12.77 22.93 -8.93
CA ALA A 654 -12.66 21.86 -7.94
C ALA A 654 -11.49 22.08 -6.96
N ARG A 655 -10.29 22.44 -7.45
CA ARG A 655 -9.10 22.68 -6.62
C ARG A 655 -9.21 23.95 -5.77
N SER A 656 -9.84 25.00 -6.28
CA SER A 656 -10.09 26.26 -5.58
C SER A 656 -11.10 26.08 -4.44
N SER A 657 -12.10 25.21 -4.62
CA SER A 657 -13.08 24.88 -3.59
C SER A 657 -12.56 23.85 -2.60
N GLY A 658 -11.94 22.76 -3.07
CA GLY A 658 -11.62 21.55 -2.29
C GLY A 658 -10.41 21.63 -1.36
N ALA A 659 -9.80 22.80 -1.19
CA ALA A 659 -8.49 22.93 -0.58
C ALA A 659 -8.48 23.72 0.72
N ALA A 660 -8.76 23.00 1.81
CA ALA A 660 -8.76 23.56 3.15
C ALA A 660 -7.40 24.21 3.49
N PRO A 661 -7.37 25.48 3.95
CA PRO A 661 -6.14 26.27 4.13
C PRO A 661 -5.11 25.67 5.12
N THR A 662 -5.56 24.84 6.05
CA THR A 662 -4.69 24.14 7.03
C THR A 662 -4.06 22.87 6.46
N TYR A 663 -4.53 22.39 5.31
CA TYR A 663 -4.11 21.15 4.67
C TYR A 663 -3.35 21.41 3.37
N PHE A 664 -3.78 22.41 2.61
CA PHE A 664 -3.22 22.75 1.30
C PHE A 664 -2.88 24.23 1.22
N ARG A 665 -1.91 24.55 0.35
CA ARG A 665 -1.66 25.95 -0.01
C ARG A 665 -2.81 26.53 -0.84
N PRO A 666 -3.05 27.85 -0.76
CA PRO A 666 -4.02 28.55 -1.60
C PRO A 666 -3.74 28.29 -3.08
N MET A 667 -4.80 28.24 -3.89
CA MET A 667 -4.70 28.15 -5.35
C MET A 667 -4.89 29.54 -5.95
N GLY A 668 -3.79 30.24 -6.23
CA GLY A 668 -3.83 31.60 -6.74
C GLY A 668 -4.43 32.58 -5.73
N ARG A 669 -5.70 32.95 -5.95
CA ARG A 669 -6.48 33.88 -5.12
C ARG A 669 -7.53 33.18 -4.25
N PHE A 670 -7.71 31.87 -4.44
CA PHE A 670 -8.82 31.11 -3.90
C PHE A 670 -8.42 30.27 -2.68
N LEU A 671 -9.32 30.24 -1.70
CA LEU A 671 -9.33 29.32 -0.56
C LEU A 671 -10.62 28.50 -0.55
N ASP A 672 -10.62 27.44 0.27
CA ASP A 672 -11.81 26.59 0.47
C ASP A 672 -13.05 27.41 0.82
N GLY A 673 -14.16 27.12 0.11
CA GLY A 673 -15.47 27.71 0.35
C GLY A 673 -15.99 27.46 1.77
N GLY A 674 -15.46 26.46 2.47
CA GLY A 674 -15.80 26.09 3.84
C GLY A 674 -15.65 27.22 4.86
N LEU A 675 -14.82 28.24 4.58
CA LEU A 675 -14.66 29.39 5.48
C LEU A 675 -15.87 30.34 5.50
N LEU A 676 -16.65 30.41 4.43
CA LEU A 676 -17.80 31.32 4.31
C LEU A 676 -19.13 30.60 4.07
N ALA A 677 -19.11 29.50 3.33
CA ALA A 677 -20.30 28.80 2.85
C ALA A 677 -20.12 27.27 2.91
N ASN A 678 -19.70 26.71 4.06
CA ASN A 678 -19.47 25.26 4.16
C ASN A 678 -20.71 24.42 3.87
N ASN A 679 -21.88 24.93 4.24
CA ASN A 679 -23.18 24.48 3.77
C ASN A 679 -23.70 25.50 2.74
N PRO A 680 -23.71 25.19 1.43
CA PRO A 680 -24.03 26.17 0.40
C PRO A 680 -25.52 26.46 0.25
N THR A 681 -26.39 25.92 1.12
CA THR A 681 -27.85 25.96 0.91
C THR A 681 -28.41 27.38 0.83
N LEU A 682 -28.09 28.24 1.81
CA LEU A 682 -28.58 29.61 1.83
C LEU A 682 -28.02 30.44 0.66
N ASP A 683 -26.73 30.30 0.38
CA ASP A 683 -26.06 30.99 -0.72
C ASP A 683 -26.64 30.58 -2.07
N THR A 684 -26.95 29.29 -2.24
CA THR A 684 -27.54 28.76 -3.46
C THR A 684 -28.98 29.21 -3.65
N MET A 685 -29.81 29.17 -2.60
CA MET A 685 -31.18 29.70 -2.68
C MET A 685 -31.19 31.20 -3.02
N THR A 686 -30.23 31.94 -2.46
CA THR A 686 -30.02 33.35 -2.74
C THR A 686 -29.64 33.57 -4.21
N GLU A 687 -28.72 32.77 -4.74
CA GLU A 687 -28.30 32.80 -6.14
C GLU A 687 -29.44 32.44 -7.11
N ILE A 688 -30.19 31.36 -6.82
CA ILE A 688 -31.36 30.94 -7.62
C ILE A 688 -32.40 32.07 -7.67
N HIS A 689 -32.65 32.74 -6.54
CA HIS A 689 -33.54 33.88 -6.51
C HIS A 689 -33.06 35.01 -7.45
N TYR A 690 -31.78 35.37 -7.39
CA TYR A 690 -31.23 36.41 -8.27
C TYR A 690 -31.23 36.00 -9.74
N TYR A 691 -30.91 34.75 -10.04
CA TYR A 691 -30.98 34.19 -11.38
C TYR A 691 -32.39 34.31 -11.96
N ASN A 692 -33.39 33.85 -11.21
CA ASN A 692 -34.80 33.94 -11.60
C ASN A 692 -35.27 35.40 -11.77
N LYS A 693 -34.83 36.30 -10.89
CA LYS A 693 -35.11 37.73 -11.00
C LYS A 693 -34.47 38.35 -12.25
N SER A 694 -33.24 37.95 -12.59
CA SER A 694 -32.55 38.39 -13.81
C SER A 694 -33.27 37.90 -15.07
N LEU A 695 -33.71 36.64 -15.11
CA LEU A 695 -34.51 36.11 -16.21
C LEU A 695 -35.80 36.92 -16.42
N ARG A 696 -36.51 37.28 -15.34
CA ARG A 696 -37.69 38.14 -15.43
C ARG A 696 -37.36 39.52 -16.02
N ALA A 697 -36.25 40.12 -15.56
CA ALA A 697 -35.81 41.43 -16.05
C ALA A 697 -35.41 41.41 -17.53
N GLN A 698 -34.89 40.29 -18.03
CA GLN A 698 -34.54 40.08 -19.45
C GLN A 698 -35.77 39.76 -20.34
N GLY A 699 -36.99 39.75 -19.79
CA GLY A 699 -38.19 39.33 -20.52
C GLY A 699 -38.32 37.81 -20.70
N ARG A 700 -37.42 37.01 -20.11
CA ARG A 700 -37.39 35.54 -20.16
C ARG A 700 -38.19 34.91 -19.01
N GLY A 701 -39.31 35.52 -18.63
CA GLY A 701 -40.12 35.11 -17.49
C GLY A 701 -40.70 33.69 -17.59
N ALA A 702 -40.87 33.17 -18.81
CA ALA A 702 -41.36 31.80 -19.06
C ALA A 702 -40.36 30.71 -18.66
N GLU A 703 -39.06 31.03 -18.57
CA GLU A 703 -38.01 30.09 -18.16
C GLU A 703 -37.88 29.99 -16.63
N VAL A 704 -38.56 30.87 -15.89
CA VAL A 704 -38.47 30.95 -14.43
C VAL A 704 -39.25 29.81 -13.81
N GLN A 705 -38.55 28.94 -13.09
CA GLN A 705 -39.15 27.88 -12.30
C GLN A 705 -39.08 28.22 -10.81
N LYS A 706 -40.15 27.92 -10.07
CA LYS A 706 -40.12 28.01 -8.60
C LYS A 706 -39.32 26.82 -8.08
N LEU A 707 -38.57 27.01 -7.00
CA LEU A 707 -37.96 25.91 -6.27
C LEU A 707 -39.06 25.12 -5.53
N GLY A 708 -38.99 23.80 -5.55
CA GLY A 708 -40.01 22.92 -4.95
C GLY A 708 -39.46 22.07 -3.82
N VAL A 709 -38.24 21.59 -4.00
CA VAL A 709 -37.56 20.71 -3.06
C VAL A 709 -36.10 21.14 -2.91
N VAL A 710 -35.61 21.17 -1.68
CA VAL A 710 -34.22 21.39 -1.32
C VAL A 710 -33.75 20.20 -0.49
N VAL A 711 -32.74 19.49 -1.00
CA VAL A 711 -32.08 18.40 -0.29
C VAL A 711 -30.68 18.85 0.09
N SER A 712 -30.41 18.98 1.38
CA SER A 712 -29.09 19.32 1.93
C SER A 712 -28.46 18.08 2.58
N LEU A 713 -27.29 17.69 2.09
CA LEU A 713 -26.55 16.52 2.55
C LEU A 713 -25.30 16.95 3.33
N GLY A 714 -25.17 16.45 4.56
CA GLY A 714 -24.04 16.73 5.46
C GLY A 714 -22.99 15.62 5.51
N THR A 715 -21.75 15.99 5.80
CA THR A 715 -20.62 15.05 5.91
C THR A 715 -20.53 14.32 7.26
N GLY A 716 -21.65 14.23 7.98
CA GLY A 716 -21.77 13.57 9.28
C GLY A 716 -21.48 14.49 10.47
N LYS A 717 -22.25 14.32 11.54
CA LYS A 717 -22.17 15.11 12.77
C LYS A 717 -21.21 14.46 13.75
N PRO A 718 -20.17 15.17 14.24
CA PRO A 718 -19.33 14.64 15.30
C PRO A 718 -20.11 14.48 16.62
N PRO A 719 -19.66 13.62 17.54
CA PRO A 719 -20.26 13.53 18.87
C PRO A 719 -20.01 14.83 19.67
N GLN A 720 -20.94 15.18 20.55
CA GLN A 720 -20.74 16.31 21.46
C GLN A 720 -19.72 15.94 22.55
N VAL A 721 -18.70 16.78 22.72
CA VAL A 721 -17.63 16.60 23.70
C VAL A 721 -17.60 17.79 24.66
N ALA A 722 -17.43 17.52 25.96
CA ALA A 722 -17.29 18.57 26.96
C ALA A 722 -15.94 19.29 26.83
N VAL A 723 -15.98 20.63 26.79
CA VAL A 723 -14.79 21.48 26.79
C VAL A 723 -14.50 21.91 28.23
N ASN A 724 -13.41 21.40 28.81
CA ASN A 724 -13.12 21.55 30.25
C ASN A 724 -12.35 22.83 30.63
N SER A 725 -11.79 23.59 29.67
CA SER A 725 -11.11 24.86 29.96
C SER A 725 -10.92 25.74 28.72
N VAL A 726 -11.48 26.95 28.73
CA VAL A 726 -11.14 28.05 27.81
C VAL A 726 -10.73 29.25 28.66
N ASP A 727 -9.59 29.13 29.35
CA ASP A 727 -9.04 30.20 30.17
C ASP A 727 -7.89 30.88 29.40
N VAL A 728 -8.17 32.07 28.86
CA VAL A 728 -7.25 32.86 28.02
C VAL A 728 -6.85 34.17 28.72
N PHE A 729 -6.88 34.21 30.06
CA PHE A 729 -6.43 35.39 30.79
C PHE A 729 -4.90 35.56 30.73
N ARG A 730 -4.46 36.84 30.78
CA ARG A 730 -3.07 37.28 30.64
C ARG A 730 -2.22 36.67 31.77
N PRO A 731 -1.24 35.80 31.48
CA PRO A 731 -0.58 34.99 32.50
C PRO A 731 0.34 35.85 33.38
N SER A 732 0.30 35.60 34.68
CA SER A 732 1.14 36.27 35.67
C SER A 732 2.36 35.44 36.07
N ASN A 733 2.33 34.12 35.81
CA ASN A 733 3.40 33.16 36.13
C ASN A 733 3.75 32.21 34.97
N PRO A 734 4.97 31.62 34.92
CA PRO A 734 5.41 30.73 33.83
C PRO A 734 4.54 29.47 33.64
N LEU A 735 3.94 28.93 34.71
CA LEU A 735 3.05 27.77 34.64
C LEU A 735 1.67 28.12 34.03
N GLU A 736 1.24 29.38 34.17
CA GLU A 736 0.00 29.87 33.55
C GLU A 736 0.19 30.09 32.05
N ILE A 737 1.39 30.44 31.59
CA ILE A 737 1.70 30.58 30.16
C ILE A 737 1.37 29.29 29.39
N ALA A 738 1.73 28.12 29.93
CA ALA A 738 1.40 26.84 29.31
C ALA A 738 -0.11 26.60 29.22
N LYS A 739 -0.86 26.98 30.27
CA LYS A 739 -2.33 26.88 30.28
C LYS A 739 -2.99 27.87 29.32
N THR A 740 -2.50 29.11 29.25
CA THR A 740 -2.96 30.13 28.30
C THR A 740 -2.67 29.73 26.85
N ILE A 741 -1.52 29.10 26.56
CA ILE A 741 -1.20 28.59 25.21
C ILE A 741 -2.17 27.47 24.82
N VAL A 742 -2.47 26.53 25.73
CA VAL A 742 -3.46 25.47 25.50
C VAL A 742 -4.86 26.08 25.32
N GLY A 743 -5.26 27.01 26.19
CA GLY A 743 -6.55 27.70 26.10
C GLY A 743 -6.72 28.52 24.82
N ALA A 744 -5.67 29.22 24.37
CA ALA A 744 -5.68 29.97 23.11
C ALA A 744 -5.77 29.05 21.89
N LYS A 745 -5.13 27.87 21.92
CA LYS A 745 -5.23 26.86 20.87
C LYS A 745 -6.64 26.27 20.78
N GLU A 746 -7.24 25.92 21.92
CA GLU A 746 -8.62 25.41 21.97
C GLU A 746 -9.63 26.47 21.52
N LEU A 747 -9.45 27.74 21.92
CA LEU A 747 -10.27 28.85 21.44
C LEU A 747 -10.13 29.04 19.92
N GLY A 748 -8.90 28.95 19.39
CA GLY A 748 -8.62 29.01 17.96
C GLY A 748 -9.29 27.88 17.19
N LYS A 749 -9.25 26.64 17.71
CA LYS A 749 -9.97 25.48 17.13
C LYS A 749 -11.48 25.76 17.12
N MET A 750 -12.04 26.21 18.25
CA MET A 750 -13.47 26.52 18.38
C MET A 750 -13.92 27.61 17.39
N LEU A 751 -13.11 28.64 17.14
CA LEU A 751 -13.41 29.66 16.13
C LEU A 751 -13.45 29.07 14.71
N ILE A 752 -12.49 28.21 14.36
CA ILE A 752 -12.48 27.53 13.06
C ILE A 752 -13.70 26.62 12.93
N ASP A 753 -14.04 25.87 13.98
CA ASP A 753 -15.20 25.00 14.01
C ASP A 753 -16.50 25.81 13.83
N CYS A 754 -16.63 26.98 14.48
CA CYS A 754 -17.78 27.86 14.29
C CYS A 754 -17.85 28.47 12.87
N CYS A 755 -16.71 28.83 12.27
CA CYS A 755 -16.66 29.39 10.92
C CYS A 755 -16.96 28.34 9.84
N THR A 756 -16.63 27.08 10.12
CA THR A 756 -16.76 25.97 9.17
C THR A 756 -17.91 25.02 9.51
N ASP A 757 -18.77 25.36 10.47
CA ASP A 757 -19.91 24.52 10.83
C ASP A 757 -20.90 24.43 9.67
N SER A 758 -21.16 23.20 9.23
CA SER A 758 -22.13 22.90 8.17
C SER A 758 -23.48 22.45 8.71
N ASP A 759 -23.57 22.17 10.02
CA ASP A 759 -24.80 21.83 10.72
C ASP A 759 -25.18 22.99 11.69
N GLY A 760 -26.18 22.77 12.56
CA GLY A 760 -26.62 23.79 13.51
C GLY A 760 -27.39 24.96 12.87
N CYS A 761 -27.00 26.20 13.18
CA CYS A 761 -27.76 27.40 12.83
C CYS A 761 -28.04 27.55 11.33
N VAL A 762 -27.12 27.13 10.46
CA VAL A 762 -27.30 27.25 9.00
C VAL A 762 -28.45 26.36 8.50
N VAL A 763 -28.62 25.18 9.11
CA VAL A 763 -29.70 24.24 8.80
C VAL A 763 -31.04 24.80 9.26
N ASP A 764 -31.11 25.38 10.46
CA ASP A 764 -32.34 25.96 11.00
C ASP A 764 -32.79 27.18 10.22
N ARG A 765 -31.84 28.05 9.84
CA ARG A 765 -32.10 29.17 8.93
C ARG A 765 -32.62 28.66 7.59
N SER A 766 -31.95 27.69 6.97
CA SER A 766 -32.37 27.13 5.67
C SER A 766 -33.77 26.55 5.74
N ARG A 767 -34.08 25.81 6.81
CA ARG A 767 -35.42 25.24 7.04
C ARG A 767 -36.49 26.33 7.17
N ALA A 768 -36.28 27.31 8.05
CA ALA A 768 -37.24 28.39 8.26
C ALA A 768 -37.49 29.20 6.98
N TRP A 769 -36.44 29.50 6.21
CA TRP A 769 -36.59 30.21 4.93
C TRP A 769 -37.31 29.37 3.88
N CYS A 770 -37.05 28.06 3.81
CA CYS A 770 -37.79 27.16 2.92
C CYS A 770 -39.28 27.07 3.29
N GLU A 771 -39.60 26.98 4.58
CA GLU A 771 -40.98 27.02 5.08
C GLU A 771 -41.68 28.32 4.71
N MET A 772 -40.99 29.46 4.80
CA MET A 772 -41.54 30.77 4.40
C MET A 772 -41.86 30.89 2.90
N VAL A 773 -41.20 30.13 2.03
CA VAL A 773 -41.40 30.18 0.58
C VAL A 773 -42.19 28.97 0.03
N ASP A 774 -42.77 28.15 0.91
CA ASP A 774 -43.46 26.90 0.60
C ASP A 774 -42.59 25.94 -0.22
N VAL A 775 -41.39 25.65 0.27
CA VAL A 775 -40.42 24.72 -0.32
C VAL A 775 -40.11 23.61 0.69
N SER A 776 -40.16 22.35 0.25
CA SER A 776 -39.81 21.21 1.12
C SER A 776 -38.30 21.16 1.35
N TYR A 777 -37.88 21.18 2.62
CA TYR A 777 -36.47 21.11 3.00
C TYR A 777 -36.14 19.78 3.69
N HIS A 778 -35.19 19.04 3.12
CA HIS A 778 -34.70 17.76 3.63
C HIS A 778 -33.23 17.89 4.02
N ARG A 779 -32.92 17.72 5.31
CA ARG A 779 -31.55 17.65 5.81
C ARG A 779 -31.20 16.22 6.18
N LEU A 780 -30.22 15.63 5.49
CA LEU A 780 -29.68 14.30 5.82
C LEU A 780 -28.23 14.46 6.27
N SER A 781 -27.93 14.05 7.50
CA SER A 781 -26.59 14.09 8.07
C SER A 781 -26.54 13.11 9.25
N PRO A 782 -25.83 11.97 9.14
CA PRO A 782 -25.80 10.93 10.18
C PRO A 782 -25.05 11.41 11.42
N GLN A 783 -25.43 10.90 12.59
CA GLN A 783 -24.66 11.10 13.81
C GLN A 783 -23.50 10.08 13.84
N LEU A 784 -22.27 10.59 13.92
CA LEU A 784 -21.08 9.76 14.01
C LEU A 784 -20.75 9.45 15.48
N SER A 785 -20.19 8.26 15.74
CA SER A 785 -19.76 7.86 17.09
C SER A 785 -18.44 8.47 17.51
N SER A 786 -17.62 8.93 16.56
CA SER A 786 -16.29 9.47 16.79
C SER A 786 -15.97 10.64 15.85
N GLU A 787 -15.00 11.47 16.25
CA GLU A 787 -14.51 12.57 15.40
C GLU A 787 -13.60 12.00 14.30
N VAL A 788 -14.06 12.09 13.05
CA VAL A 788 -13.29 11.74 11.86
C VAL A 788 -12.65 13.00 11.28
N MET A 789 -11.32 12.98 11.15
CA MET A 789 -10.55 14.11 10.64
C MET A 789 -10.72 14.26 9.11
N LEU A 790 -10.49 15.48 8.59
CA LEU A 790 -10.68 15.81 7.17
C LEU A 790 -9.71 15.05 6.24
N ASP A 791 -8.56 14.62 6.74
CA ASP A 791 -7.50 13.87 6.04
C ASP A 791 -7.33 12.45 6.58
N GLU A 792 -8.36 11.87 7.19
CA GLU A 792 -8.30 10.49 7.69
C GLU A 792 -8.00 9.50 6.54
N VAL A 793 -6.98 8.66 6.75
CA VAL A 793 -6.49 7.68 5.77
C VAL A 793 -6.72 6.24 6.22
N ASN A 794 -7.11 6.00 7.48
CA ASN A 794 -7.34 4.65 7.98
C ASN A 794 -8.66 4.08 7.44
N ASP A 795 -8.55 3.00 6.65
CA ASP A 795 -9.68 2.34 6.01
C ASP A 795 -10.71 1.83 7.02
N ALA A 796 -10.29 1.28 8.17
CA ALA A 796 -11.21 0.77 9.17
C ALA A 796 -12.11 1.87 9.75
N LYS A 797 -11.53 3.04 10.07
CA LYS A 797 -12.32 4.18 10.57
C LYS A 797 -13.27 4.74 9.53
N LEU A 798 -12.83 4.83 8.27
CA LEU A 798 -13.69 5.29 7.18
C LEU A 798 -14.83 4.29 6.91
N VAL A 799 -14.55 2.99 6.99
CA VAL A 799 -15.57 1.93 6.90
C VAL A 799 -16.54 2.01 8.06
N ASP A 800 -16.08 2.25 9.29
CA ASP A 800 -16.96 2.45 10.46
C ASP A 800 -17.88 3.66 10.29
N MET A 801 -17.35 4.78 9.81
CA MET A 801 -18.14 5.98 9.48
C MET A 801 -19.20 5.68 8.41
N LEU A 802 -18.83 4.92 7.37
CA LEU A 802 -19.77 4.51 6.32
C LEU A 802 -20.79 3.50 6.82
N TRP A 803 -20.40 2.62 7.73
CA TRP A 803 -21.28 1.67 8.40
C TRP A 803 -22.34 2.40 9.23
N GLU A 804 -21.95 3.41 10.02
CA GLU A 804 -22.87 4.28 10.76
C GLU A 804 -23.80 5.07 9.83
N THR A 805 -23.30 5.45 8.66
CA THR A 805 -24.13 6.08 7.63
C THR A 805 -25.16 5.08 7.09
N GLN A 806 -24.77 3.83 6.83
CA GLN A 806 -25.69 2.77 6.40
C GLN A 806 -26.77 2.48 7.44
N MET A 807 -26.40 2.47 8.72
CA MET A 807 -27.32 2.36 9.85
C MET A 807 -28.37 3.47 9.84
N TYR A 808 -27.91 4.73 9.74
CA TYR A 808 -28.77 5.90 9.68
C TYR A 808 -29.73 5.84 8.48
N LEU A 809 -29.25 5.41 7.31
CA LEU A 809 -30.07 5.26 6.10
C LEU A 809 -31.16 4.20 6.30
N TYR A 810 -30.85 3.09 6.96
CA TYR A 810 -31.85 2.07 7.26
C TYR A 810 -32.92 2.57 8.23
N GLU A 811 -32.52 3.27 9.30
CA GLU A 811 -33.46 3.89 10.25
C GLU A 811 -34.36 4.94 9.57
N ARG A 812 -33.84 5.62 8.53
CA ARG A 812 -34.55 6.66 7.78
C ARG A 812 -35.10 6.20 6.43
N ARG A 813 -35.19 4.88 6.18
CA ARG A 813 -35.59 4.32 4.87
C ARG A 813 -36.91 4.87 4.34
N GLU A 814 -37.92 5.02 5.21
CA GLU A 814 -39.24 5.53 4.84
C GLU A 814 -39.16 6.99 4.39
N HIS A 815 -38.29 7.78 5.04
CA HIS A 815 -38.06 9.17 4.66
C HIS A 815 -37.33 9.28 3.31
N ILE A 816 -36.35 8.41 3.06
CA ILE A 816 -35.62 8.36 1.78
C ILE A 816 -36.55 7.93 0.65
N GLN A 817 -37.41 6.94 0.89
CA GLN A 817 -38.43 6.50 -0.07
C GLN A 817 -39.43 7.61 -0.40
N ALA A 818 -39.94 8.31 0.62
CA ALA A 818 -40.82 9.46 0.41
C ALA A 818 -40.12 10.58 -0.37
N LEU A 819 -38.86 10.87 -0.05
CA LEU A 819 -38.06 11.86 -0.78
C LEU A 819 -37.84 11.45 -2.25
N ALA A 820 -37.49 10.19 -2.51
CA ALA A 820 -37.31 9.69 -3.87
C ALA A 820 -38.60 9.82 -4.68
N GLN A 821 -39.75 9.46 -4.11
CA GLN A 821 -41.06 9.64 -4.75
C GLN A 821 -41.36 11.11 -5.04
N GLN A 822 -41.07 12.01 -4.08
CA GLN A 822 -41.26 13.45 -4.27
C GLN A 822 -40.38 14.02 -5.39
N LEU A 823 -39.14 13.55 -5.52
CA LEU A 823 -38.22 13.96 -6.58
C LEU A 823 -38.65 13.46 -7.97
N LEU A 824 -39.38 12.33 -8.04
CA LEU A 824 -39.90 11.76 -9.30
C LEU A 824 -41.22 12.40 -9.75
N GLN A 825 -41.99 13.00 -8.83
CA GLN A 825 -43.29 13.63 -9.12
C GLN A 825 -43.19 15.06 -9.66
N GLY A 826 -42.05 15.73 -9.49
CA GLY A 826 -41.77 17.07 -10.01
C GLY A 826 -41.05 17.06 -11.35
#